data_AF-A0A443RMD3-F1
#
_entry.id   AF-A0A443RMD3-F1
#
_cell.length_a   1.000
_cell.length_b   1.000
_cell.length_c   1.000
_cell.angle_alpha   90.00
_cell.angle_beta   90.00
_cell.angle_gamma   90.00
#
_symmetry.space_group_name_H-M   'P 1'
#
loop_
_entity.id
_entity.type
_entity.pdbx_description
1 polymer ?
#
loop_
_entity_poly.entity_id
_entity_poly.type
_entity_poly.pdbx_seq_one_letter_code
_entity_poly.pdbx_strand_id
1 'polypeptide(L)'
;MAMDKIVGSLNKANETKLGRNIAQISSPAMFTPLKTDASKDSFVSSDSSPAFSPPHKPHEVDPWELPELQDHSIPWSELDAWHKFKRIFVVIAKFLALATLLYLFICSLDFLSSAFRLVGGKAAGKVISNSELLQNPIVGLMIGVLVTVLVQSSSTSTSIAVTMVASDLIRVRQAIPIVMGANIGTSVTNTIVSLMQATDRNEFRRAFAAATVHDMFNWLTVIVLLPLEVTFGYLELITSKLVDFKDWKQESGAKSEFLKKLTKPLTDLVVKLDKNVLKVIATGGNQTASLLQECCKTKNVNNTSICVSKCGALLNRTGLSESVAGCVLLAISLFTLCLCLILIVKLLHSMLKGKIAVIIKKYINAEYKFPWSHLIGYMALFIGCVMTILVQSSSIFTSALTPLAGIGVISLERIYPLTLGANIGTTTTGILAALTADSRNLRNTLQLAFCHLFFNISGILLFYPIPFTRFPITLARHLGNITAKYRWFSILYLVLMFFLIPMFVFLLSLAGKVIFFTVGGIIALFLIIVIAINVIQSKKPSWLPLKLQNWNWLPLWMHSLDPLDGLIIKVGERFSFFSCCLQPASRHDTLTGLRTNQSQIHILEAARRYSATETHLMIAYDNVAFLQCNGTNSSPHKSESTHL
;
A
#
# COMPACT_ATOMS: atom_id res chain seq x y z
N MET A 1 -47.40 -22.80 -0.92
CA MET A 1 -48.14 -23.05 0.34
C MET A 1 -47.36 -22.82 1.64
N ALA A 2 -46.05 -23.11 1.74
CA ALA A 2 -45.25 -22.71 2.92
C ALA A 2 -44.66 -21.28 2.82
N MET A 3 -44.49 -20.74 1.61
CA MET A 3 -43.97 -19.38 1.41
C MET A 3 -45.03 -18.27 1.56
N ASP A 4 -46.30 -18.54 1.25
CA ASP A 4 -47.36 -17.54 1.39
C ASP A 4 -47.70 -17.24 2.86
N LYS A 5 -47.48 -18.20 3.77
CA LYS A 5 -47.65 -17.99 5.23
C LYS A 5 -46.56 -17.12 5.85
N ILE A 6 -45.39 -17.00 5.23
CA ILE A 6 -44.27 -16.17 5.72
C ILE A 6 -44.46 -14.71 5.28
N VAL A 7 -44.91 -14.49 4.05
CA VAL A 7 -45.23 -13.14 3.53
C VAL A 7 -46.44 -12.53 4.26
N GLY A 8 -47.43 -13.35 4.63
CA GLY A 8 -48.58 -12.91 5.42
C GLY A 8 -48.27 -12.50 6.87
N SER A 9 -47.25 -13.09 7.51
CA SER A 9 -46.83 -12.69 8.88
C SER A 9 -45.97 -11.44 8.90
N LEU A 10 -45.16 -11.20 7.86
CA LEU A 10 -44.30 -10.02 7.77
C LEU A 10 -45.10 -8.73 7.50
N ASN A 11 -46.20 -8.81 6.72
CA ASN A 11 -47.08 -7.65 6.54
C ASN A 11 -47.90 -7.31 7.79
N LYS A 12 -48.25 -8.31 8.63
CA LYS A 12 -48.99 -8.09 9.89
C LYS A 12 -48.14 -7.49 11.03
N ALA A 13 -46.82 -7.66 10.97
CA ALA A 13 -45.88 -7.11 11.95
C ALA A 13 -45.48 -5.65 11.65
N ASN A 14 -45.62 -5.19 10.40
CA ASN A 14 -45.28 -3.82 10.00
C ASN A 14 -46.41 -2.80 10.25
N GLU A 15 -47.67 -3.25 10.36
CA GLU A 15 -48.83 -2.36 10.61
C GLU A 15 -49.13 -2.13 12.10
N THR A 16 -48.52 -2.87 13.04
CA THR A 16 -48.85 -2.79 14.48
C THR A 16 -47.94 -1.92 15.34
N LYS A 17 -46.90 -1.29 14.78
CA LYS A 17 -45.97 -0.44 15.57
C LYS A 17 -45.71 0.97 15.04
N LEU A 18 -46.43 1.41 14.01
CA LEU A 18 -46.32 2.78 13.46
C LEU A 18 -47.64 3.58 13.51
N GLY A 19 -48.55 3.22 14.42
CA GLY A 19 -49.91 3.77 14.48
C GLY A 19 -50.46 4.08 15.88
N ARG A 20 -49.63 4.17 16.92
CA ARG A 20 -50.04 4.61 18.26
C ARG A 20 -48.92 5.36 18.96
N ASN A 21 -48.88 6.67 18.74
CA ASN A 21 -48.63 7.71 19.78
C ASN A 21 -48.52 9.10 19.14
N ILE A 22 -49.51 9.47 18.33
CA ILE A 22 -49.89 10.88 18.12
C ILE A 22 -51.42 10.94 18.16
N ALA A 23 -51.97 11.30 19.31
CA ALA A 23 -53.19 12.09 19.49
C ALA A 23 -53.46 12.26 21.00
N GLN A 24 -53.79 13.49 21.42
CA GLN A 24 -54.00 14.01 22.79
C GLN A 24 -52.70 14.51 23.45
N ILE A 25 -52.40 15.81 23.59
CA ILE A 25 -53.24 16.98 23.93
C ILE A 25 -52.63 18.32 23.42
N SER A 26 -53.48 19.11 22.76
CA SER A 26 -53.57 20.60 22.61
C SER A 26 -52.37 21.50 22.21
N SER A 27 -52.44 21.96 20.94
CA SER A 27 -52.29 23.31 20.31
C SER A 27 -51.94 24.58 21.14
N PRO A 28 -51.73 25.77 20.52
CA PRO A 28 -50.80 26.17 19.43
C PRO A 28 -50.19 27.60 19.62
N ALA A 29 -49.15 27.96 18.85
CA ALA A 29 -48.86 29.33 18.34
C ALA A 29 -47.43 29.33 17.73
N MET A 30 -47.09 29.95 16.61
CA MET A 30 -47.79 30.67 15.54
C MET A 30 -46.73 30.90 14.43
N PHE A 31 -47.14 30.78 13.16
CA PHE A 31 -46.57 31.39 11.94
C PHE A 31 -45.12 31.13 11.48
N THR A 32 -45.00 30.27 10.47
CA THR A 32 -44.29 30.53 9.19
C THR A 32 -45.11 31.52 8.32
N PRO A 33 -44.69 32.10 7.16
CA PRO A 33 -43.49 31.84 6.32
C PRO A 33 -42.90 33.12 5.63
N LEU A 34 -42.01 32.87 4.65
CA LEU A 34 -41.77 33.60 3.39
C LEU A 34 -40.50 34.46 3.25
N LYS A 35 -39.64 33.96 2.36
CA LYS A 35 -38.71 34.72 1.51
C LYS A 35 -39.46 35.82 0.75
N THR A 36 -38.89 37.01 0.71
CA THR A 36 -39.01 37.94 -0.42
C THR A 36 -37.73 38.76 -0.56
N ASP A 37 -37.30 38.90 -1.80
CA ASP A 37 -36.24 39.79 -2.28
C ASP A 37 -36.52 41.29 -2.00
N ALA A 38 -35.46 42.09 -2.19
CA ALA A 38 -35.45 43.49 -2.59
C ALA A 38 -35.22 44.58 -1.52
N SER A 39 -33.98 45.10 -1.56
CA SER A 39 -33.59 46.52 -1.70
C SER A 39 -33.94 47.58 -0.64
N LYS A 40 -32.90 48.41 -0.40
CA LYS A 40 -32.83 49.80 0.07
C LYS A 40 -32.80 50.10 1.58
N ASP A 41 -31.63 50.64 1.95
CA ASP A 41 -31.40 51.89 2.68
C ASP A 41 -32.30 52.20 3.89
N SER A 42 -31.68 52.27 5.07
CA SER A 42 -31.57 53.54 5.80
C SER A 42 -30.90 53.40 7.18
N PHE A 43 -30.07 54.40 7.44
CA PHE A 43 -29.79 55.05 8.71
C PHE A 43 -28.97 54.35 9.81
N VAL A 44 -27.73 54.85 9.87
CA VAL A 44 -26.82 54.93 11.01
C VAL A 44 -27.53 55.42 12.27
N SER A 45 -27.30 54.72 13.39
CA SER A 45 -27.25 55.33 14.71
C SER A 45 -25.89 55.01 15.35
N SER A 46 -25.15 56.08 15.61
CA SER A 46 -23.89 56.15 16.31
C SER A 46 -24.14 56.09 17.82
N ASP A 47 -23.51 55.14 18.51
CA ASP A 47 -22.75 55.35 19.76
C ASP A 47 -22.59 54.04 20.53
N SER A 48 -21.41 53.43 20.42
CA SER A 48 -20.68 52.79 21.54
C SER A 48 -19.32 52.31 21.03
N SER A 49 -18.30 52.59 21.84
CA SER A 49 -16.88 52.46 21.56
C SER A 49 -16.48 51.07 21.04
N PRO A 50 -15.49 50.95 20.13
CA PRO A 50 -15.05 49.65 19.65
C PRO A 50 -14.30 48.93 20.78
N ALA A 51 -14.89 47.85 21.29
CA ALA A 51 -14.17 46.87 22.08
C ALA A 51 -13.03 46.33 21.20
N PHE A 52 -11.79 46.59 21.61
CA PHE A 52 -10.59 46.13 20.95
C PHE A 52 -10.54 44.60 21.06
N SER A 53 -11.04 43.89 20.06
CA SER A 53 -10.80 42.46 19.91
C SER A 53 -9.29 42.26 19.76
N PRO A 54 -8.64 41.39 20.55
CA PRO A 54 -7.22 41.13 20.40
C PRO A 54 -6.94 40.66 18.97
N PRO A 55 -5.79 41.02 18.39
CA PRO A 55 -5.49 40.67 17.01
C PRO A 55 -5.61 39.16 16.84
N HIS A 56 -6.45 38.73 15.89
CA HIS A 56 -6.51 37.34 15.45
C HIS A 56 -5.08 36.89 15.20
N LYS A 57 -4.59 35.93 16.00
CA LYS A 57 -3.38 35.19 15.67
C LYS A 57 -3.56 34.71 14.23
N PRO A 58 -2.58 34.88 13.32
CA PRO A 58 -2.70 34.28 12.01
C PRO A 58 -2.99 32.79 12.24
N HIS A 59 -4.13 32.32 11.73
CA HIS A 59 -4.46 30.90 11.77
C HIS A 59 -3.28 30.17 11.14
N GLU A 60 -2.52 29.46 11.96
CA GLU A 60 -1.51 28.52 11.48
C GLU A 60 -2.31 27.42 10.81
N VAL A 61 -2.45 27.49 9.48
CA VAL A 61 -3.20 26.51 8.70
C VAL A 61 -2.51 25.17 8.91
N ASP A 62 -3.11 24.27 9.70
CA ASP A 62 -2.55 22.93 9.90
C ASP A 62 -2.53 22.26 8.53
N PRO A 63 -1.35 21.95 7.98
CA PRO A 63 -1.32 21.47 6.61
C PRO A 63 -1.94 20.06 6.50
N TRP A 64 -2.21 19.36 7.62
CA TRP A 64 -2.92 18.07 7.69
C TRP A 64 -4.45 18.20 7.72
N GLU A 65 -4.99 19.41 7.90
CA GLU A 65 -6.43 19.64 7.78
C GLU A 65 -6.93 19.33 6.35
N LEU A 66 -8.13 18.74 6.29
CA LEU A 66 -8.73 18.30 5.04
C LEU A 66 -9.46 19.48 4.37
N PRO A 67 -9.19 19.81 3.10
CA PRO A 67 -9.90 20.86 2.39
C PRO A 67 -11.36 20.48 2.13
N GLU A 68 -12.23 21.49 2.08
CA GLU A 68 -13.61 21.34 1.61
C GLU A 68 -13.59 21.07 0.10
N LEU A 69 -14.28 20.01 -0.33
CA LEU A 69 -14.33 19.62 -1.74
C LEU A 69 -15.63 20.14 -2.34
N GLN A 70 -15.54 20.84 -3.46
CA GLN A 70 -16.70 21.21 -4.28
C GLN A 70 -17.07 20.04 -5.20
N ASP A 71 -18.31 19.52 -5.09
CA ASP A 71 -18.82 18.47 -5.98
C ASP A 71 -19.38 19.10 -7.25
N HIS A 72 -18.63 19.00 -8.35
CA HIS A 72 -19.08 19.45 -9.68
C HIS A 72 -19.85 18.37 -10.45
N SER A 73 -20.26 17.26 -9.81
CA SER A 73 -20.92 16.16 -10.51
C SER A 73 -22.44 16.33 -10.62
N ILE A 74 -22.96 16.18 -11.84
CA ILE A 74 -24.40 16.28 -12.12
C ILE A 74 -25.17 15.18 -11.33
N PRO A 75 -26.20 15.55 -10.54
CA PRO A 75 -27.06 14.63 -9.78
C PRO A 75 -27.68 13.54 -10.67
N TRP A 76 -27.87 12.32 -10.16
CA TRP A 76 -28.43 11.20 -10.95
C TRP A 76 -29.82 11.49 -11.52
N SER A 77 -30.61 12.30 -10.82
CA SER A 77 -31.94 12.76 -11.24
C SER A 77 -31.92 13.52 -12.56
N GLU A 78 -30.87 14.30 -12.80
CA GLU A 78 -30.76 15.25 -13.92
C GLU A 78 -30.15 14.64 -15.20
N LEU A 79 -29.81 13.34 -15.21
CA LEU A 79 -29.28 12.68 -16.40
C LEU A 79 -30.38 12.08 -17.29
N ASP A 80 -30.20 12.23 -18.61
CA ASP A 80 -31.03 11.56 -19.63
C ASP A 80 -30.98 10.03 -19.53
N ALA A 81 -32.02 9.38 -20.05
CA ALA A 81 -32.12 7.92 -20.09
C ALA A 81 -30.91 7.25 -20.80
N TRP A 82 -30.41 7.85 -21.89
CA TRP A 82 -29.23 7.36 -22.60
C TRP A 82 -27.95 7.44 -21.74
N HIS A 83 -27.78 8.55 -21.01
CA HIS A 83 -26.64 8.75 -20.12
C HIS A 83 -26.67 7.80 -18.91
N LYS A 84 -27.88 7.51 -18.38
CA LYS A 84 -28.09 6.50 -17.33
C LYS A 84 -27.76 5.09 -17.84
N PHE A 85 -28.28 4.70 -19.00
CA PHE A 85 -27.98 3.41 -19.63
C PHE A 85 -26.48 3.24 -19.90
N LYS A 86 -25.84 4.24 -20.51
CA LYS A 86 -24.39 4.23 -20.79
C LYS A 86 -23.57 4.06 -19.50
N ARG A 87 -23.94 4.74 -18.41
CA ARG A 87 -23.25 4.58 -17.11
C ARG A 87 -23.41 3.15 -16.57
N ILE A 88 -24.61 2.59 -16.57
CA ILE A 88 -24.86 1.22 -16.09
C ILE A 88 -24.11 0.21 -16.94
N PHE A 89 -24.20 0.33 -18.27
CA PHE A 89 -23.51 -0.55 -19.21
C PHE A 89 -21.99 -0.51 -19.00
N VAL A 90 -21.38 0.67 -18.87
CA VAL A 90 -19.94 0.80 -18.59
C VAL A 90 -19.56 0.13 -17.27
N VAL A 91 -20.40 0.25 -16.22
CA VAL A 91 -20.15 -0.44 -14.95
C VAL A 91 -20.20 -1.95 -15.12
N ILE A 92 -21.24 -2.50 -15.76
CA ILE A 92 -21.37 -3.95 -16.02
C ILE A 92 -20.21 -4.46 -16.88
N ALA A 93 -19.86 -3.75 -17.96
CA ALA A 93 -18.76 -4.11 -18.84
C ALA A 93 -17.41 -4.13 -18.09
N LYS A 94 -17.19 -3.18 -17.17
CA LYS A 94 -16.00 -3.19 -16.30
C LYS A 94 -15.98 -4.39 -15.37
N PHE A 95 -17.11 -4.77 -14.76
CA PHE A 95 -17.19 -5.98 -13.93
C PHE A 95 -16.92 -7.26 -14.73
N LEU A 96 -17.48 -7.38 -15.94
CA LEU A 96 -17.25 -8.53 -16.81
C LEU A 96 -15.79 -8.61 -17.27
N ALA A 97 -15.21 -7.48 -17.67
CA ALA A 97 -13.80 -7.40 -18.04
C ALA A 97 -12.89 -7.79 -16.87
N LEU A 98 -13.22 -7.38 -15.64
CA LEU A 98 -12.49 -7.76 -14.44
C LEU A 98 -12.54 -9.28 -14.21
N ALA A 99 -13.72 -9.89 -14.33
CA ALA A 99 -13.89 -11.34 -14.18
C ALA A 99 -13.09 -12.13 -15.23
N THR A 100 -13.10 -11.67 -16.50
CA THR A 100 -12.31 -12.29 -17.58
C THR A 100 -10.81 -12.18 -17.35
N LEU A 101 -10.32 -11.00 -16.93
CA LEU A 101 -8.91 -10.81 -16.61
C LEU A 101 -8.47 -11.65 -15.41
N LEU A 102 -9.35 -11.82 -14.40
CA LEU A 102 -9.10 -12.70 -13.27
C LEU A 102 -9.01 -14.17 -13.70
N TYR A 103 -9.88 -14.63 -14.60
CA TYR A 103 -9.81 -15.97 -15.16
C TYR A 103 -8.47 -16.21 -15.89
N LEU A 104 -8.06 -15.28 -16.77
CA LEU A 104 -6.78 -15.36 -17.47
C LEU A 104 -5.58 -15.35 -16.51
N PHE A 105 -5.66 -14.56 -15.44
CA PHE A 105 -4.66 -14.56 -14.38
C PHE A 105 -4.55 -15.95 -13.72
N ILE A 106 -5.65 -16.58 -13.32
CA ILE A 106 -5.63 -17.93 -12.71
C ILE A 106 -5.03 -18.96 -13.67
N CYS A 107 -5.37 -18.92 -14.96
CA CYS A 107 -4.77 -19.79 -15.97
C CYS A 107 -3.27 -19.57 -16.12
N SER A 108 -2.80 -18.32 -16.06
CA SER A 108 -1.36 -18.01 -16.12
C SER A 108 -0.56 -18.62 -14.97
N LEU A 109 -1.16 -18.79 -13.78
CA LEU A 109 -0.52 -19.47 -12.64
C LEU A 109 -0.32 -20.97 -12.90
N ASP A 110 -1.25 -21.61 -13.59
CA ASP A 110 -1.16 -23.02 -13.97
C ASP A 110 -0.06 -23.24 -15.04
N PHE A 111 0.06 -22.30 -15.99
CA PHE A 111 1.18 -22.27 -16.94
C PHE A 111 2.52 -22.06 -16.25
N LEU A 112 2.59 -21.12 -15.31
CA LEU A 112 3.78 -20.84 -14.52
C LEU A 112 4.22 -22.07 -13.71
N SER A 113 3.27 -22.81 -13.13
CA SER A 113 3.51 -24.08 -12.43
C SER A 113 4.10 -25.14 -13.35
N SER A 114 3.50 -25.31 -14.52
CA SER A 114 3.98 -26.26 -15.52
C SER A 114 5.38 -25.88 -16.03
N ALA A 115 5.63 -24.57 -16.22
CA ALA A 115 6.92 -24.05 -16.65
C ALA A 115 8.02 -24.30 -15.62
N PHE A 116 7.75 -24.01 -14.34
CA PHE A 116 8.72 -24.28 -13.27
C PHE A 116 9.02 -25.78 -13.12
N ARG A 117 8.05 -26.66 -13.35
CA ARG A 117 8.28 -28.12 -13.35
C ARG A 117 9.16 -28.58 -14.52
N LEU A 118 9.00 -27.97 -15.69
CA LEU A 118 9.81 -28.24 -16.88
C LEU A 118 11.24 -27.70 -16.74
N VAL A 119 11.40 -26.47 -16.26
CA VAL A 119 12.72 -25.84 -16.03
C VAL A 119 13.45 -26.49 -14.86
N GLY A 120 12.73 -26.81 -13.79
CA GLY A 120 13.29 -27.24 -12.51
C GLY A 120 13.33 -28.74 -12.28
N GLY A 121 13.45 -29.56 -13.33
CA GLY A 121 13.50 -31.03 -13.22
C GLY A 121 14.43 -31.54 -12.10
N LYS A 122 14.23 -32.80 -11.66
CA LYS A 122 14.83 -33.43 -10.45
C LYS A 122 16.26 -33.00 -10.07
N ALA A 123 17.17 -32.89 -11.03
CA ALA A 123 18.55 -32.47 -10.80
C ALA A 123 18.67 -30.99 -10.44
N ALA A 124 18.03 -30.10 -11.21
CA ALA A 124 18.01 -28.66 -10.96
C ALA A 124 17.27 -28.34 -9.66
N GLY A 125 16.12 -28.97 -9.39
CA GLY A 125 15.38 -28.79 -8.15
C GLY A 125 16.16 -29.22 -6.89
N LYS A 126 16.91 -30.33 -6.95
CA LYS A 126 17.80 -30.75 -5.84
C LYS A 126 18.98 -29.81 -5.64
N VAL A 127 19.57 -29.28 -6.71
CA VAL A 127 20.69 -28.32 -6.62
C VAL A 127 20.20 -26.97 -6.08
N ILE A 128 19.06 -26.48 -6.53
CA ILE A 128 18.45 -25.23 -6.08
C ILE A 128 18.03 -25.35 -4.61
N SER A 129 17.29 -26.39 -4.24
CA SER A 129 16.80 -26.59 -2.86
C SER A 129 17.92 -26.82 -1.83
N ASN A 130 19.03 -27.44 -2.24
CA ASN A 130 20.19 -27.69 -1.38
C ASN A 130 21.24 -26.56 -1.41
N SER A 131 21.08 -25.54 -2.26
CA SER A 131 22.01 -24.41 -2.28
C SER A 131 22.01 -23.69 -0.92
N GLU A 132 23.20 -23.44 -0.37
CA GLU A 132 23.36 -22.68 0.89
C GLU A 132 22.74 -21.28 0.78
N LEU A 133 22.64 -20.76 -0.44
CA LEU A 133 22.08 -19.45 -0.78
C LEU A 133 20.57 -19.35 -0.46
N LEU A 134 19.77 -20.37 -0.82
CA LEU A 134 18.32 -20.36 -0.53
C LEU A 134 17.98 -20.85 0.88
N GLN A 135 18.93 -21.42 1.61
CA GLN A 135 18.76 -21.73 3.04
C GLN A 135 18.90 -20.48 3.91
N ASN A 136 19.51 -19.40 3.40
CA ASN A 136 19.65 -18.16 4.12
C ASN A 136 18.33 -17.34 4.06
N PRO A 137 17.64 -17.15 5.19
CA PRO A 137 16.35 -16.46 5.21
C PRO A 137 16.45 -14.98 4.79
N ILE A 138 17.60 -14.34 5.02
CA ILE A 138 17.82 -12.95 4.58
C ILE A 138 17.91 -12.87 3.05
N VAL A 139 18.56 -13.85 2.41
CA VAL A 139 18.60 -13.94 0.94
C VAL A 139 17.18 -14.13 0.40
N GLY A 140 16.40 -15.04 1.00
CA GLY A 140 14.99 -15.23 0.65
C GLY A 140 14.17 -13.94 0.77
N LEU A 141 14.32 -13.21 1.89
CA LEU A 141 13.68 -11.91 2.09
C LEU A 141 14.03 -10.92 0.98
N MET A 142 15.32 -10.75 0.67
CA MET A 142 15.77 -9.79 -0.35
C MET A 142 15.34 -10.18 -1.77
N ILE A 143 15.34 -11.49 -2.10
CA ILE A 143 14.77 -11.98 -3.36
C ILE A 143 13.29 -11.58 -3.45
N GLY A 144 12.52 -11.76 -2.37
CA GLY A 144 11.13 -11.34 -2.31
C GLY A 144 10.94 -9.86 -2.61
N VAL A 145 11.72 -8.99 -1.94
CA VAL A 145 11.70 -7.54 -2.18
C VAL A 145 12.02 -7.23 -3.64
N LEU A 146 13.15 -7.69 -4.15
CA LEU A 146 13.63 -7.37 -5.49
C LEU A 146 12.69 -7.90 -6.59
N VAL A 147 12.19 -9.13 -6.45
CA VAL A 147 11.22 -9.69 -7.40
C VAL A 147 9.94 -8.87 -7.40
N THR A 148 9.43 -8.45 -6.24
CA THR A 148 8.25 -7.58 -6.20
C THR A 148 8.53 -6.19 -6.75
N VAL A 149 9.70 -5.61 -6.52
CA VAL A 149 10.09 -4.32 -7.08
C VAL A 149 10.15 -4.39 -8.62
N LEU A 150 10.70 -5.46 -9.17
CA LEU A 150 10.77 -5.66 -10.62
C LEU A 150 9.41 -5.95 -11.25
N VAL A 151 8.61 -6.80 -10.61
CA VAL A 151 7.30 -7.23 -11.11
C VAL A 151 6.20 -6.21 -10.77
N GLN A 152 6.45 -5.30 -9.83
CA GLN A 152 5.50 -4.30 -9.30
C GLN A 152 4.23 -4.90 -8.68
N SER A 153 4.30 -6.17 -8.23
CA SER A 153 3.14 -6.89 -7.69
C SER A 153 3.54 -7.94 -6.68
N SER A 154 3.19 -7.70 -5.42
CA SER A 154 3.44 -8.64 -4.33
C SER A 154 2.55 -9.87 -4.42
N SER A 155 1.32 -9.73 -4.91
CA SER A 155 0.44 -10.87 -5.23
C SER A 155 1.09 -11.79 -6.26
N THR A 156 1.69 -11.21 -7.30
CA THR A 156 2.40 -11.98 -8.33
C THR A 156 3.63 -12.67 -7.76
N SER A 157 4.48 -11.94 -7.03
CA SER A 157 5.69 -12.51 -6.42
C SER A 157 5.37 -13.62 -5.42
N THR A 158 4.30 -13.45 -4.63
CA THR A 158 3.80 -14.46 -3.71
C THR A 158 3.26 -15.67 -4.48
N SER A 159 2.48 -15.48 -5.54
CA SER A 159 2.01 -16.58 -6.37
C SER A 159 3.15 -17.33 -7.04
N ILE A 160 4.22 -16.65 -7.46
CA ILE A 160 5.45 -17.28 -7.95
C ILE A 160 6.06 -18.16 -6.84
N ALA A 161 6.21 -17.65 -5.62
CA ALA A 161 6.74 -18.43 -4.48
C ALA A 161 5.85 -19.65 -4.14
N VAL A 162 4.52 -19.47 -4.11
CA VAL A 162 3.55 -20.57 -3.93
C VAL A 162 3.68 -21.61 -5.03
N THR A 163 3.88 -21.19 -6.27
CA THR A 163 4.03 -22.08 -7.43
C THR A 163 5.36 -22.85 -7.39
N MET A 164 6.44 -22.23 -6.90
CA MET A 164 7.72 -22.89 -6.67
C MET A 164 7.61 -23.96 -5.57
N VAL A 165 6.85 -23.70 -4.50
CA VAL A 165 6.50 -24.73 -3.49
C VAL A 165 5.60 -25.82 -4.09
N ALA A 166 4.63 -25.46 -4.94
CA ALA A 166 3.75 -26.42 -5.63
C ALA A 166 4.50 -27.37 -6.57
N SER A 167 5.69 -26.96 -7.00
CA SER A 167 6.57 -27.69 -7.92
C SER A 167 7.75 -28.37 -7.21
N ASP A 168 7.76 -28.39 -5.87
CA ASP A 168 8.82 -28.97 -5.03
C ASP A 168 10.23 -28.40 -5.29
N LEU A 169 10.31 -27.17 -5.81
CA LEU A 169 11.59 -26.49 -6.07
C LEU A 169 12.16 -25.86 -4.80
N ILE A 170 11.28 -25.35 -3.94
CA ILE A 170 11.64 -24.75 -2.64
C ILE A 170 10.69 -25.27 -1.57
N ARG A 171 11.19 -25.37 -0.33
CA ARG A 171 10.38 -25.76 0.83
C ARG A 171 9.61 -24.56 1.39
N VAL A 172 8.55 -24.83 2.16
CA VAL A 172 7.74 -23.79 2.83
C VAL A 172 8.65 -22.86 3.66
N ARG A 173 9.54 -23.42 4.48
CA ARG A 173 10.51 -22.66 5.29
C ARG A 173 11.37 -21.68 4.48
N GLN A 174 11.75 -22.05 3.25
CA GLN A 174 12.54 -21.18 2.35
C GLN A 174 11.66 -20.11 1.68
N ALA A 175 10.39 -20.41 1.45
CA ALA A 175 9.44 -19.51 0.81
C ALA A 175 8.86 -18.46 1.79
N ILE A 176 8.81 -18.71 3.09
CA ILE A 176 8.28 -17.77 4.08
C ILE A 176 8.99 -16.40 4.02
N PRO A 177 10.34 -16.31 4.06
CA PRO A 177 11.03 -15.04 3.92
C PRO A 177 10.78 -14.37 2.56
N ILE A 178 10.67 -15.14 1.47
CA ILE A 178 10.35 -14.59 0.13
C ILE A 178 9.00 -13.87 0.16
N VAL A 179 7.99 -14.47 0.80
CA VAL A 179 6.66 -13.85 0.95
C VAL A 179 6.70 -12.63 1.86
N MET A 180 7.49 -12.64 2.94
CA MET A 180 7.72 -11.45 3.77
C MET A 180 8.32 -10.30 2.94
N GLY A 181 9.30 -10.61 2.08
CA GLY A 181 9.94 -9.63 1.20
C GLY A 181 9.00 -9.10 0.14
N ALA A 182 8.14 -9.97 -0.40
CA ALA A 182 7.13 -9.55 -1.35
C ALA A 182 6.16 -8.51 -0.75
N ASN A 183 5.78 -8.66 0.53
CA ASN A 183 4.95 -7.65 1.21
C ASN A 183 5.65 -6.29 1.27
N ILE A 184 6.94 -6.24 1.63
CA ILE A 184 7.75 -5.00 1.64
C ILE A 184 7.70 -4.33 0.25
N GLY A 185 7.95 -5.08 -0.82
CA GLY A 185 8.02 -4.53 -2.18
C GLY A 185 6.71 -3.90 -2.69
N THR A 186 5.56 -4.21 -2.10
CA THR A 186 4.24 -3.67 -2.52
C THR A 186 4.19 -2.13 -2.53
N SER A 187 4.99 -1.48 -1.69
CA SER A 187 4.93 -0.04 -1.45
C SER A 187 5.53 0.81 -2.58
N VAL A 188 6.38 0.23 -3.45
CA VAL A 188 7.06 0.97 -4.54
C VAL A 188 6.06 1.73 -5.41
N THR A 189 4.97 1.06 -5.80
CA THR A 189 3.97 1.65 -6.69
C THR A 189 3.30 2.87 -6.04
N ASN A 190 2.99 2.82 -4.74
CA ASN A 190 2.39 3.94 -4.03
C ASN A 190 3.36 5.13 -3.97
N THR A 191 4.65 4.87 -3.74
CA THR A 191 5.69 5.90 -3.72
C THR A 191 5.80 6.57 -5.10
N ILE A 192 5.78 5.81 -6.20
CA ILE A 192 5.76 6.35 -7.56
C ILE A 192 4.53 7.23 -7.79
N VAL A 193 3.34 6.76 -7.38
CA VAL A 193 2.10 7.53 -7.54
C VAL A 193 2.12 8.83 -6.73
N SER A 194 2.74 8.83 -5.56
CA SER A 194 2.87 10.07 -4.76
C SER A 194 3.71 11.14 -5.47
N LEU A 195 4.73 10.75 -6.26
CA LEU A 195 5.55 11.69 -7.05
C LEU A 195 4.73 12.48 -8.07
N MET A 196 3.61 11.93 -8.53
CA MET A 196 2.72 12.63 -9.48
C MET A 196 2.05 13.87 -8.87
N GLN A 197 2.06 14.00 -7.54
CA GLN A 197 1.53 15.15 -6.81
C GLN A 197 2.63 16.05 -6.24
N ALA A 198 3.88 15.90 -6.71
CA ALA A 198 5.02 16.69 -6.23
C ALA A 198 4.95 18.20 -6.59
N THR A 199 3.96 18.60 -7.38
CA THR A 199 3.73 20.00 -7.77
C THR A 199 3.35 20.87 -6.57
N ASP A 200 2.42 20.43 -5.74
CA ASP A 200 1.99 21.14 -4.52
C ASP A 200 2.64 20.52 -3.28
N ARG A 201 3.23 21.35 -2.41
CA ARG A 201 3.96 20.87 -1.22
C ARG A 201 3.07 20.16 -0.22
N ASN A 202 1.88 20.69 0.04
CA ASN A 202 0.96 20.15 1.04
C ASN A 202 0.27 18.90 0.51
N GLU A 203 -0.10 18.87 -0.77
CA GLU A 203 -0.60 17.65 -1.41
C GLU A 203 0.48 16.57 -1.43
N PHE A 204 1.72 16.91 -1.80
CA PHE A 204 2.80 15.95 -1.83
C PHE A 204 3.14 15.39 -0.45
N ARG A 205 3.14 16.24 0.57
CA ARG A 205 3.34 15.85 1.98
C ARG A 205 2.34 14.79 2.42
N ARG A 206 1.05 15.02 2.17
CA ARG A 206 -0.02 14.07 2.53
C ARG A 206 0.02 12.81 1.67
N ALA A 207 0.23 12.94 0.37
CA ALA A 207 0.35 11.82 -0.56
C ALA A 207 1.53 10.90 -0.22
N PHE A 208 2.71 11.47 0.07
CA PHE A 208 3.89 10.70 0.41
C PHE A 208 3.76 10.01 1.78
N ALA A 209 3.16 10.67 2.77
CA ALA A 209 2.82 10.02 4.04
C ALA A 209 1.83 8.86 3.85
N ALA A 210 0.79 9.05 3.03
CA ALA A 210 -0.14 7.97 2.70
C ALA A 210 0.52 6.81 1.95
N ALA A 211 1.49 7.09 1.07
CA ALA A 211 2.25 6.07 0.37
C ALA A 211 3.16 5.26 1.33
N THR A 212 3.83 5.96 2.25
CA THR A 212 4.85 5.37 3.14
C THR A 212 4.27 4.73 4.41
N VAL A 213 3.05 5.05 4.83
CA VAL A 213 2.47 4.43 6.05
C VAL A 213 2.34 2.91 5.94
N HIS A 214 1.99 2.42 4.76
CA HIS A 214 1.96 1.00 4.46
C HIS A 214 3.39 0.41 4.45
N ASP A 215 4.35 1.14 3.91
CA ASP A 215 5.75 0.72 3.87
C ASP A 215 6.34 0.56 5.28
N MET A 216 6.11 1.56 6.14
CA MET A 216 6.55 1.52 7.53
C MET A 216 5.97 0.30 8.23
N PHE A 217 4.67 0.06 8.09
CA PHE A 217 4.04 -1.14 8.65
C PHE A 217 4.72 -2.44 8.22
N ASN A 218 4.98 -2.62 6.92
CA ASN A 218 5.59 -3.85 6.41
C ASN A 218 7.01 -4.04 6.92
N TRP A 219 7.86 -3.01 6.85
CA TRP A 219 9.23 -3.07 7.36
C TRP A 219 9.28 -3.41 8.85
N LEU A 220 8.46 -2.73 9.64
CA LEU A 220 8.40 -2.93 11.09
C LEU A 220 7.90 -4.34 11.45
N THR A 221 6.94 -4.85 10.68
CA THR A 221 6.45 -6.22 10.82
C THR A 221 7.55 -7.24 10.50
N VAL A 222 8.32 -7.05 9.42
CA VAL A 222 9.43 -7.95 9.08
C VAL A 222 10.55 -7.88 10.11
N ILE A 223 10.91 -6.69 10.59
CA ILE A 223 11.97 -6.52 11.61
C ILE A 223 11.65 -7.30 12.89
N VAL A 224 10.36 -7.42 13.25
CA VAL A 224 9.93 -8.20 14.43
C VAL A 224 9.71 -9.67 14.11
N LEU A 225 8.97 -9.99 13.04
CA LEU A 225 8.52 -11.35 12.77
C LEU A 225 9.58 -12.22 12.08
N LEU A 226 10.52 -11.66 11.32
CA LEU A 226 11.55 -12.47 10.67
C LEU A 226 12.53 -13.09 11.68
N PRO A 227 13.10 -12.34 12.66
CA PRO A 227 13.91 -12.96 13.71
C PRO A 227 13.14 -14.02 14.49
N LEU A 228 11.87 -13.76 14.81
CA LEU A 228 10.98 -14.72 15.49
C LEU A 228 10.77 -16.00 14.66
N GLU A 229 10.59 -15.86 13.36
CA GLU A 229 10.45 -16.98 12.44
C GLU A 229 11.74 -17.79 12.31
N VAL A 230 12.89 -17.12 12.20
CA VAL A 230 14.19 -17.80 12.06
C VAL A 230 14.56 -18.56 13.33
N THR A 231 14.22 -18.03 14.51
CA THR A 231 14.55 -18.62 15.82
C THR A 231 13.57 -19.70 16.25
N PHE A 232 12.26 -19.47 16.12
CA PHE A 232 11.23 -20.37 16.64
C PHE A 232 10.39 -21.06 15.56
N GLY A 233 10.45 -20.61 14.31
CA GLY A 233 9.54 -21.08 13.25
C GLY A 233 8.07 -20.76 13.56
N TYR A 234 7.80 -19.61 14.18
CA TYR A 234 6.47 -19.23 14.69
C TYR A 234 5.35 -19.37 13.65
N LEU A 235 5.53 -18.79 12.46
CA LEU A 235 4.56 -18.86 11.37
C LEU A 235 4.51 -20.27 10.79
N GLU A 236 5.66 -20.90 10.52
CA GLU A 236 5.71 -22.27 10.01
C GLU A 236 4.96 -23.25 10.93
N LEU A 237 5.16 -23.15 12.24
CA LEU A 237 4.57 -24.04 13.25
C LEU A 237 3.06 -23.85 13.38
N ILE A 238 2.60 -22.60 13.54
CA ILE A 238 1.16 -22.32 13.71
C ILE A 238 0.39 -22.74 12.48
N THR A 239 0.93 -22.45 11.29
CA THR A 239 0.26 -22.78 10.03
C THR A 239 0.34 -24.26 9.73
N SER A 240 1.42 -24.96 10.08
CA SER A 240 1.46 -26.43 9.97
C SER A 240 0.36 -27.05 10.81
N LYS A 241 0.24 -26.65 12.09
CA LYS A 241 -0.82 -27.14 12.99
C LYS A 241 -2.22 -26.84 12.46
N LEU A 242 -2.43 -25.64 11.89
CA LEU A 242 -3.72 -25.26 11.30
C LEU A 242 -4.07 -26.13 10.08
N VAL A 243 -3.10 -26.40 9.22
CA VAL A 243 -3.32 -27.24 8.04
C VAL A 243 -3.49 -28.70 8.46
N ASP A 244 -2.77 -29.19 9.46
CA ASP A 244 -2.86 -30.57 9.95
C ASP A 244 -4.17 -30.86 10.72
N PHE A 245 -4.87 -29.82 11.22
CA PHE A 245 -6.16 -29.97 11.90
C PHE A 245 -7.30 -30.47 10.99
N LYS A 246 -7.16 -30.34 9.67
CA LYS A 246 -8.19 -30.72 8.70
C LYS A 246 -7.61 -31.55 7.57
N ASP A 247 -8.29 -32.62 7.17
CA ASP A 247 -7.89 -33.42 6.02
C ASP A 247 -8.21 -32.70 4.69
N TRP A 248 -7.29 -31.84 4.24
CA TRP A 248 -7.42 -31.08 2.99
C TRP A 248 -7.41 -31.95 1.73
N LYS A 249 -7.18 -33.26 1.83
CA LYS A 249 -7.27 -34.18 0.69
C LYS A 249 -8.71 -34.40 0.21
N GLN A 250 -9.72 -34.28 1.08
CA GLN A 250 -11.09 -34.72 0.77
C GLN A 250 -12.02 -33.58 0.35
N GLU A 251 -11.91 -32.38 0.94
CA GLU A 251 -12.84 -31.26 0.69
C GLU A 251 -12.31 -30.24 -0.34
N SER A 252 -11.02 -29.92 -0.29
CA SER A 252 -10.36 -29.11 -1.34
C SER A 252 -10.05 -29.89 -2.61
N GLY A 253 -10.25 -31.21 -2.61
CA GLY A 253 -10.40 -31.99 -3.85
C GLY A 253 -11.49 -31.36 -4.73
N ALA A 254 -12.66 -31.04 -4.17
CA ALA A 254 -13.76 -30.44 -4.92
C ALA A 254 -13.45 -29.01 -5.43
N LYS A 255 -12.81 -28.15 -4.62
CA LYS A 255 -12.42 -26.79 -5.05
C LYS A 255 -11.23 -26.74 -6.01
N SER A 256 -10.18 -27.53 -5.78
CA SER A 256 -9.05 -27.66 -6.71
C SER A 256 -9.51 -28.31 -8.01
N GLU A 257 -10.41 -29.29 -7.96
CA GLU A 257 -11.03 -29.88 -9.14
C GLU A 257 -11.95 -28.90 -9.86
N PHE A 258 -12.69 -28.03 -9.16
CA PHE A 258 -13.44 -26.93 -9.79
C PHE A 258 -12.52 -25.95 -10.51
N LEU A 259 -11.47 -25.45 -9.84
CA LEU A 259 -10.51 -24.54 -10.46
C LEU A 259 -9.78 -25.21 -11.63
N LYS A 260 -9.40 -26.48 -11.50
CA LYS A 260 -8.81 -27.25 -12.61
C LYS A 260 -9.81 -27.53 -13.72
N LYS A 261 -11.08 -27.77 -13.44
CA LYS A 261 -12.13 -27.87 -14.48
C LYS A 261 -12.28 -26.54 -15.22
N LEU A 262 -12.10 -25.43 -14.50
CA LEU A 262 -12.15 -24.09 -15.06
C LEU A 262 -10.90 -23.77 -15.91
N THR A 263 -9.69 -24.11 -15.45
CA THR A 263 -8.44 -23.78 -16.17
C THR A 263 -8.08 -24.76 -17.29
N LYS A 264 -8.34 -26.06 -17.12
CA LYS A 264 -7.96 -27.13 -18.06
C LYS A 264 -8.30 -26.89 -19.53
N PRO A 265 -9.48 -26.36 -19.91
CA PRO A 265 -9.80 -26.13 -21.31
C PRO A 265 -8.77 -25.22 -22.00
N LEU A 266 -8.22 -24.25 -21.26
CA LEU A 266 -7.15 -23.38 -21.74
C LEU A 266 -5.78 -24.00 -21.50
N THR A 267 -5.55 -24.61 -20.33
CA THR A 267 -4.22 -25.14 -19.99
C THR A 267 -3.80 -26.30 -20.90
N ASP A 268 -4.69 -27.29 -21.07
CA ASP A 268 -4.41 -28.52 -21.84
C ASP A 268 -4.24 -28.23 -23.35
N LEU A 269 -4.74 -27.08 -23.83
CA LEU A 269 -4.51 -26.61 -25.20
C LEU A 269 -3.06 -26.17 -25.43
N VAL A 270 -2.43 -25.60 -24.40
CA VAL A 270 -1.08 -25.04 -24.51
C VAL A 270 -0.03 -26.07 -24.08
N VAL A 271 -0.16 -26.68 -22.88
CA VAL A 271 0.84 -27.59 -22.28
C VAL A 271 0.15 -28.75 -21.58
N LYS A 272 0.69 -29.97 -21.78
CA LYS A 272 0.25 -31.16 -21.05
C LYS A 272 1.45 -31.94 -20.53
N LEU A 273 1.56 -32.03 -19.20
CA LEU A 273 2.60 -32.78 -18.50
C LEU A 273 2.16 -34.22 -18.21
N ASP A 274 3.09 -35.18 -18.28
CA ASP A 274 2.81 -36.58 -17.99
C ASP A 274 2.70 -36.83 -16.47
N LYS A 275 1.48 -37.14 -16.03
CA LYS A 275 1.15 -37.38 -14.62
C LYS A 275 1.81 -38.62 -14.04
N ASN A 276 2.09 -39.63 -14.86
CA ASN A 276 2.72 -40.89 -14.43
C ASN A 276 4.21 -40.68 -14.20
N VAL A 277 4.87 -39.97 -15.12
CA VAL A 277 6.27 -39.57 -14.97
C VAL A 277 6.44 -38.66 -13.75
N LEU A 278 5.54 -37.69 -13.54
CA LEU A 278 5.49 -36.87 -12.32
C LEU A 278 5.28 -37.69 -11.02
N LYS A 279 4.67 -38.87 -11.08
CA LYS A 279 4.48 -39.76 -9.92
C LYS A 279 5.73 -40.58 -9.63
N VAL A 280 6.36 -41.14 -10.67
CA VAL A 280 7.64 -41.88 -10.58
C VAL A 280 8.79 -40.95 -10.16
N ILE A 281 8.75 -39.70 -10.60
CA ILE A 281 9.68 -38.66 -10.16
C ILE A 281 9.53 -38.44 -8.65
N ALA A 282 8.32 -38.24 -8.14
CA ALA A 282 8.10 -37.97 -6.72
C ALA A 282 8.55 -39.13 -5.79
N THR A 283 8.50 -40.39 -6.24
CA THR A 283 8.93 -41.56 -5.44
C THR A 283 10.42 -41.87 -5.54
N GLY A 284 11.23 -40.97 -6.12
CA GLY A 284 12.68 -41.18 -6.23
C GLY A 284 13.13 -42.16 -7.33
N GLY A 285 12.23 -42.62 -8.20
CA GLY A 285 12.55 -43.56 -9.29
C GLY A 285 13.48 -42.98 -10.36
N ASN A 286 14.25 -43.87 -11.01
CA ASN A 286 15.26 -43.52 -12.02
C ASN A 286 14.61 -43.11 -13.36
N GLN A 287 15.24 -42.18 -14.07
CA GLN A 287 14.65 -41.42 -15.20
C GLN A 287 15.00 -42.01 -16.57
N THR A 288 13.99 -42.24 -17.41
CA THR A 288 14.13 -42.36 -18.88
C THR A 288 12.97 -41.74 -19.69
N ALA A 289 11.91 -41.25 -19.03
CA ALA A 289 10.69 -40.80 -19.71
C ALA A 289 10.53 -39.26 -19.67
N SER A 290 10.03 -38.70 -20.77
CA SER A 290 9.78 -37.27 -20.96
C SER A 290 8.71 -36.73 -19.99
N LEU A 291 8.93 -35.54 -19.42
CA LEU A 291 7.97 -34.78 -18.61
C LEU A 291 6.81 -34.24 -19.45
N LEU A 292 7.05 -33.99 -20.74
CA LEU A 292 6.00 -33.60 -21.69
C LEU A 292 5.23 -34.85 -22.11
N GLN A 293 3.90 -34.80 -21.99
CA GLN A 293 3.07 -35.91 -22.42
C GLN A 293 2.98 -35.96 -23.95
N GLU A 294 3.91 -36.64 -24.61
CA GLU A 294 3.91 -36.78 -26.07
C GLU A 294 2.70 -37.60 -26.57
N CYS A 295 2.20 -38.54 -25.76
CA CYS A 295 1.18 -39.53 -26.14
C CYS A 295 -0.08 -39.45 -25.26
N CYS A 296 -1.20 -39.11 -25.89
CA CYS A 296 -2.51 -38.97 -25.22
C CYS A 296 -3.31 -40.27 -25.22
N LYS A 297 -3.04 -41.16 -26.18
CA LYS A 297 -3.55 -42.54 -26.19
C LYS A 297 -2.38 -43.48 -26.38
N THR A 298 -2.21 -44.40 -25.43
CA THR A 298 -1.25 -45.50 -25.50
C THR A 298 -2.01 -46.81 -25.61
N LYS A 299 -1.54 -47.72 -26.47
CA LYS A 299 -1.97 -49.11 -26.49
C LYS A 299 -0.80 -49.95 -25.98
N ASN A 300 -1.06 -50.81 -25.00
CA ASN A 300 -0.09 -51.81 -24.58
C ASN A 300 -0.12 -52.96 -25.57
N VAL A 301 0.99 -53.17 -26.27
CA VAL A 301 1.22 -54.33 -27.13
C VAL A 301 2.52 -54.97 -26.63
N ASN A 302 2.46 -56.24 -26.22
CA ASN A 302 3.61 -57.03 -25.75
C ASN A 302 4.48 -56.33 -24.68
N ASN A 303 3.86 -55.83 -23.59
CA ASN A 303 4.54 -55.06 -22.52
C ASN A 303 5.23 -53.75 -22.95
N THR A 304 5.05 -53.31 -24.19
CA THR A 304 5.50 -51.99 -24.67
C THR A 304 4.31 -51.07 -24.92
N SER A 305 4.35 -49.87 -24.34
CA SER A 305 3.31 -48.85 -24.53
C SER A 305 3.56 -48.09 -25.84
N ILE A 306 2.76 -48.39 -26.88
CA ILE A 306 2.87 -47.75 -28.20
C ILE A 306 1.94 -46.53 -28.25
N CYS A 307 2.47 -45.42 -28.76
CA CYS A 307 1.75 -44.17 -28.93
C CYS A 307 0.75 -44.23 -30.09
N VAL A 308 -0.55 -44.18 -29.81
CA VAL A 308 -1.62 -44.24 -30.83
C VAL A 308 -2.05 -42.86 -31.29
N SER A 309 -1.99 -41.84 -30.41
CA SER A 309 -2.27 -40.46 -30.81
C SER A 309 -1.39 -39.47 -30.05
N LYS A 310 -0.69 -38.61 -30.79
CA LYS A 310 0.05 -37.48 -30.22
C LYS A 310 -0.90 -36.49 -29.54
N CYS A 311 -0.51 -35.93 -28.41
CA CYS A 311 -1.31 -34.92 -27.72
C CYS A 311 -1.44 -33.64 -28.56
N GLY A 312 -2.60 -32.98 -28.48
CA GLY A 312 -2.91 -31.75 -29.20
C GLY A 312 -2.30 -30.47 -28.62
N ALA A 313 -1.61 -30.55 -27.48
CA ALA A 313 -1.04 -29.40 -26.81
C ALA A 313 0.04 -28.72 -27.67
N LEU A 314 -0.01 -27.38 -27.73
CA LEU A 314 0.79 -26.57 -28.64
C LEU A 314 2.30 -26.77 -28.44
N LEU A 315 2.77 -26.79 -27.18
CA LEU A 315 4.19 -27.01 -26.89
C LEU A 315 4.66 -28.43 -27.22
N ASN A 316 3.81 -29.44 -27.05
CA ASN A 316 4.15 -30.84 -27.32
C ASN A 316 4.33 -31.13 -28.81
N ARG A 317 3.88 -30.22 -29.70
CA ARG A 317 4.08 -30.32 -31.16
C ARG A 317 5.38 -29.68 -31.65
N THR A 318 6.05 -28.86 -30.83
CA THR A 318 7.20 -28.05 -31.27
C THR A 318 8.53 -28.81 -31.31
N GLY A 319 8.61 -29.99 -30.67
CA GLY A 319 9.86 -30.78 -30.60
C GLY A 319 10.98 -30.12 -29.78
N LEU A 320 10.68 -29.06 -29.03
CA LEU A 320 11.65 -28.36 -28.18
C LEU A 320 12.10 -29.25 -27.00
N SER A 321 13.35 -29.08 -26.57
CA SER A 321 13.81 -29.74 -25.34
C SER A 321 13.00 -29.25 -24.13
N GLU A 322 12.83 -30.10 -23.12
CA GLU A 322 11.99 -29.82 -21.95
C GLU A 322 12.36 -28.52 -21.24
N SER A 323 13.66 -28.26 -21.08
CA SER A 323 14.15 -27.03 -20.45
C SER A 323 13.84 -25.78 -21.28
N VAL A 324 14.00 -25.86 -22.61
CA VAL A 324 13.71 -24.73 -23.53
C VAL A 324 12.20 -24.48 -23.59
N ALA A 325 11.40 -25.54 -23.72
CA ALA A 325 9.94 -25.48 -23.64
C ALA A 325 9.48 -24.86 -22.31
N GLY A 326 10.10 -25.27 -21.20
CA GLY A 326 9.87 -24.71 -19.88
C GLY A 326 10.20 -23.21 -19.81
N CYS A 327 11.36 -22.77 -20.32
CA CYS A 327 11.76 -21.37 -20.32
C CYS A 327 10.85 -20.49 -21.18
N VAL A 328 10.44 -20.97 -22.37
CA VAL A 328 9.50 -20.26 -23.24
C VAL A 328 8.13 -20.13 -22.56
N LEU A 329 7.63 -21.22 -21.98
CA LEU A 329 6.37 -21.19 -21.23
C LEU A 329 6.46 -20.28 -20.00
N LEU A 330 7.62 -20.25 -19.33
CA LEU A 330 7.88 -19.35 -18.20
C LEU A 330 7.81 -17.89 -18.63
N ALA A 331 8.47 -17.53 -19.74
CA ALA A 331 8.43 -16.17 -20.27
C ALA A 331 7.02 -15.75 -20.69
N ILE A 332 6.29 -16.61 -21.41
CA ILE A 332 4.91 -16.34 -21.83
C ILE A 332 3.99 -16.18 -20.62
N SER A 333 4.05 -17.12 -19.66
CA SER A 333 3.21 -17.07 -18.47
C SER A 333 3.48 -15.83 -17.62
N LEU A 334 4.74 -15.45 -17.41
CA LEU A 334 5.10 -14.22 -16.71
C LEU A 334 4.62 -12.98 -17.46
N PHE A 335 4.77 -12.93 -18.79
CA PHE A 335 4.27 -11.81 -19.59
C PHE A 335 2.75 -11.68 -19.52
N THR A 336 2.02 -12.78 -19.73
CA THR A 336 0.55 -12.80 -19.63
C THR A 336 0.10 -12.41 -18.23
N LEU A 337 0.77 -12.90 -17.18
CA LEU A 337 0.49 -12.56 -15.79
C LEU A 337 0.66 -11.06 -15.55
N CYS A 338 1.83 -10.49 -15.93
CA CYS A 338 2.10 -9.06 -15.79
C CYS A 338 1.11 -8.20 -16.57
N LEU A 339 0.80 -8.55 -17.82
CA LEU A 339 -0.17 -7.83 -18.65
C LEU A 339 -1.57 -7.85 -18.04
N CYS A 340 -2.06 -9.02 -17.61
CA CYS A 340 -3.36 -9.16 -16.96
C CYS A 340 -3.45 -8.26 -15.74
N LEU A 341 -2.41 -8.25 -14.91
CA LEU A 341 -2.38 -7.42 -13.72
C LEU A 341 -2.40 -5.93 -14.05
N ILE A 342 -1.61 -5.45 -15.02
CA ILE A 342 -1.62 -4.05 -15.45
C ILE A 342 -3.01 -3.63 -15.96
N LEU A 343 -3.71 -4.50 -16.69
CA LEU A 343 -5.06 -4.23 -17.16
C LEU A 343 -6.07 -4.20 -16.01
N ILE A 344 -5.95 -5.11 -15.04
CA ILE A 344 -6.74 -5.11 -13.81
C ILE A 344 -6.52 -3.79 -13.05
N VAL A 345 -5.27 -3.31 -12.93
CA VAL A 345 -4.90 -2.00 -12.35
C VAL A 345 -5.63 -0.86 -13.03
N LYS A 346 -5.52 -0.77 -14.35
CA LYS A 346 -6.16 0.31 -15.11
C LYS A 346 -7.68 0.28 -14.98
N LEU A 347 -8.27 -0.90 -15.02
CA LEU A 347 -9.71 -1.10 -14.94
C LEU A 347 -10.26 -0.68 -13.56
N LEU A 348 -9.59 -1.11 -12.49
CA LEU A 348 -9.99 -0.80 -11.12
C LEU A 348 -9.72 0.65 -10.75
N HIS A 349 -8.63 1.24 -11.23
CA HIS A 349 -8.39 2.67 -11.10
C HIS A 349 -9.50 3.50 -11.77
N SER A 350 -10.01 3.04 -12.92
CA SER A 350 -11.18 3.65 -13.57
C SER A 350 -12.48 3.45 -12.80
N MET A 351 -12.56 2.48 -11.87
CA MET A 351 -13.72 2.27 -10.99
C MET A 351 -13.65 3.10 -9.71
N LEU A 352 -12.45 3.36 -9.17
CA LEU A 352 -12.27 4.10 -7.92
C LEU A 352 -12.33 5.64 -8.09
N LYS A 353 -12.48 6.14 -9.32
CA LYS A 353 -12.62 7.57 -9.64
C LYS A 353 -14.09 8.01 -9.70
N GLY A 354 -14.36 9.29 -9.42
CA GLY A 354 -15.68 9.92 -9.57
C GLY A 354 -16.58 9.77 -8.33
N LYS A 355 -17.87 9.46 -8.53
CA LYS A 355 -18.88 9.42 -7.43
C LYS A 355 -18.51 8.49 -6.27
N ILE A 356 -17.75 7.42 -6.54
CA ILE A 356 -17.26 6.50 -5.50
C ILE A 356 -16.28 7.20 -4.55
N ALA A 357 -15.43 8.12 -5.01
CA ALA A 357 -14.53 8.89 -4.15
C ALA A 357 -15.29 9.84 -3.21
N VAL A 358 -16.39 10.43 -3.68
CA VAL A 358 -17.27 11.31 -2.88
C VAL A 358 -18.03 10.49 -1.82
N ILE A 359 -18.56 9.32 -2.21
CA ILE A 359 -19.18 8.36 -1.28
C ILE A 359 -18.15 7.91 -0.22
N ILE A 360 -16.92 7.61 -0.65
CA ILE A 360 -15.82 7.28 0.24
C ILE A 360 -15.58 8.41 1.25
N LYS A 361 -15.49 9.69 0.84
CA LYS A 361 -15.36 10.81 1.80
C LYS A 361 -16.49 10.82 2.83
N LYS A 362 -17.74 10.66 2.38
CA LYS A 362 -18.92 10.72 3.24
C LYS A 362 -18.97 9.60 4.28
N TYR A 363 -18.58 8.39 3.93
CA TYR A 363 -18.68 7.22 4.82
C TYR A 363 -17.37 6.88 5.56
N ILE A 364 -16.21 7.14 4.96
CA ILE A 364 -14.90 6.79 5.56
C ILE A 364 -14.42 7.88 6.54
N ASN A 365 -14.72 9.16 6.28
CA ASN A 365 -14.41 10.24 7.22
C ASN A 365 -15.58 10.60 8.14
N ALA A 366 -16.62 9.76 8.22
CA ALA A 366 -17.68 9.97 9.19
C ALA A 366 -17.08 9.93 10.61
N GLU A 367 -17.23 11.03 11.35
CA GLU A 367 -16.86 11.10 12.76
C GLU A 367 -18.03 10.68 13.62
N TYR A 368 -17.89 9.53 14.30
CA TYR A 368 -18.86 9.11 15.32
C TYR A 368 -18.36 9.55 16.69
N LYS A 369 -19.28 10.08 17.51
CA LYS A 369 -19.01 10.45 18.90
C LYS A 369 -18.64 9.19 19.72
N PHE A 370 -17.79 9.38 20.74
CA PHE A 370 -17.40 8.34 21.70
C PHE A 370 -18.65 7.64 22.27
N PRO A 371 -18.68 6.29 22.43
CA PRO A 371 -17.57 5.32 22.40
C PRO A 371 -17.29 4.64 21.04
N TRP A 372 -18.07 4.93 20.01
CA TRP A 372 -17.99 4.23 18.71
C TRP A 372 -16.84 4.70 17.80
N SER A 373 -16.05 5.69 18.23
CA SER A 373 -14.93 6.25 17.48
C SER A 373 -13.85 5.21 17.10
N HIS A 374 -13.63 4.22 17.97
CA HIS A 374 -12.67 3.14 17.71
C HIS A 374 -13.16 2.14 16.64
N LEU A 375 -14.47 1.94 16.51
CA LEU A 375 -15.06 0.97 15.56
C LEU A 375 -14.80 1.37 14.10
N ILE A 376 -14.74 2.67 13.83
CA ILE A 376 -14.57 3.22 12.47
C ILE A 376 -13.27 2.72 11.84
N GLY A 377 -12.18 2.69 12.62
CA GLY A 377 -10.90 2.21 12.12
C GLY A 377 -10.96 0.72 11.75
N TYR A 378 -11.67 -0.11 12.54
CA TYR A 378 -11.86 -1.53 12.20
C TYR A 378 -12.81 -1.74 11.01
N MET A 379 -13.82 -0.88 10.85
CA MET A 379 -14.65 -0.85 9.64
C MET A 379 -13.84 -0.47 8.41
N ALA A 380 -12.97 0.54 8.50
CA ALA A 380 -12.05 0.92 7.45
C ALA A 380 -11.09 -0.25 7.09
N LEU A 381 -10.57 -0.96 8.08
CA LEU A 381 -9.79 -2.18 7.87
C LEU A 381 -10.60 -3.26 7.16
N PHE A 382 -11.82 -3.52 7.57
CA PHE A 382 -12.69 -4.48 6.90
C PHE A 382 -13.00 -4.08 5.45
N ILE A 383 -13.30 -2.80 5.20
CA ILE A 383 -13.52 -2.26 3.85
C ILE A 383 -12.27 -2.45 3.00
N GLY A 384 -11.08 -2.11 3.52
CA GLY A 384 -9.82 -2.31 2.80
C GLY A 384 -9.59 -3.77 2.42
N CYS A 385 -9.92 -4.70 3.32
CA CYS A 385 -9.86 -6.14 3.08
C CYS A 385 -10.81 -6.56 1.96
N VAL A 386 -12.10 -6.25 2.09
CA VAL A 386 -13.12 -6.62 1.08
C VAL A 386 -12.79 -5.99 -0.28
N MET A 387 -12.46 -4.69 -0.31
CA MET A 387 -12.10 -4.00 -1.54
C MET A 387 -10.90 -4.68 -2.20
N THR A 388 -9.89 -5.05 -1.42
CA THR A 388 -8.71 -5.73 -1.98
C THR A 388 -8.99 -7.16 -2.41
N ILE A 389 -9.90 -7.89 -1.76
CA ILE A 389 -10.36 -9.20 -2.24
C ILE A 389 -11.07 -9.08 -3.59
N LEU A 390 -11.90 -8.05 -3.76
CA LEU A 390 -12.60 -7.80 -5.02
C LEU A 390 -11.63 -7.32 -6.12
N VAL A 391 -10.68 -6.46 -5.76
CA VAL A 391 -9.66 -5.85 -6.63
C VAL A 391 -8.52 -6.82 -6.96
N GLN A 392 -8.27 -7.80 -6.09
CA GLN A 392 -7.16 -8.77 -6.13
C GLN A 392 -5.75 -8.15 -6.10
N SER A 393 -5.63 -6.88 -5.69
CA SER A 393 -4.34 -6.19 -5.60
C SER A 393 -4.38 -5.06 -4.58
N SER A 394 -3.56 -5.21 -3.53
CA SER A 394 -3.38 -4.14 -2.55
C SER A 394 -2.69 -2.93 -3.16
N SER A 395 -1.69 -3.10 -4.03
CA SER A 395 -0.96 -1.96 -4.59
C SER A 395 -1.86 -1.02 -5.40
N ILE A 396 -2.80 -1.55 -6.19
CA ILE A 396 -3.82 -0.75 -6.91
C ILE A 396 -4.68 0.04 -5.93
N PHE A 397 -5.23 -0.67 -4.93
CA PHE A 397 -6.13 -0.09 -3.96
C PHE A 397 -5.42 1.01 -3.16
N THR A 398 -4.23 0.73 -2.61
CA THR A 398 -3.45 1.70 -1.84
C THR A 398 -2.95 2.85 -2.70
N SER A 399 -2.56 2.60 -3.96
CA SER A 399 -2.14 3.65 -4.90
C SER A 399 -3.30 4.55 -5.29
N ALA A 400 -4.54 4.05 -5.31
CA ALA A 400 -5.71 4.90 -5.54
C ALA A 400 -6.03 5.79 -4.32
N LEU A 401 -5.70 5.33 -3.10
CA LEU A 401 -5.83 6.14 -1.89
C LEU A 401 -4.78 7.26 -1.81
N THR A 402 -3.59 7.07 -2.36
CA THR A 402 -2.50 8.06 -2.31
C THR A 402 -2.89 9.43 -2.90
N PRO A 403 -3.50 9.54 -4.10
CA PRO A 403 -4.05 10.80 -4.60
C PRO A 403 -5.14 11.38 -3.73
N LEU A 404 -6.05 10.55 -3.22
CA LEU A 404 -7.12 11.00 -2.33
C LEU A 404 -6.57 11.57 -1.02
N ALA A 405 -5.46 11.05 -0.53
CA ALA A 405 -4.74 11.64 0.61
C ALA A 405 -4.12 12.98 0.26
N GLY A 406 -3.48 13.05 -0.92
CA GLY A 406 -2.80 14.25 -1.39
C GLY A 406 -3.76 15.42 -1.50
N ILE A 407 -4.88 15.26 -2.19
CA ILE A 407 -5.94 16.29 -2.26
C ILE A 407 -6.76 16.43 -0.96
N GLY A 408 -6.42 15.69 0.10
CA GLY A 408 -7.07 15.78 1.41
C GLY A 408 -8.54 15.32 1.43
N VAL A 409 -8.89 14.34 0.59
CA VAL A 409 -10.17 13.63 0.69
C VAL A 409 -10.17 12.66 1.87
N ILE A 410 -9.04 12.05 2.21
CA ILE A 410 -8.92 11.02 3.26
C ILE A 410 -7.72 11.33 4.15
N SER A 411 -7.92 11.33 5.47
CA SER A 411 -6.83 11.53 6.42
C SER A 411 -5.90 10.32 6.53
N LEU A 412 -4.66 10.56 6.95
CA LEU A 412 -3.65 9.52 7.14
C LEU A 412 -4.12 8.44 8.14
N GLU A 413 -4.85 8.87 9.18
CA GLU A 413 -5.43 8.02 10.22
C GLU A 413 -6.50 7.05 9.69
N ARG A 414 -7.15 7.40 8.59
CA ARG A 414 -8.13 6.54 7.90
C ARG A 414 -7.48 5.67 6.85
N ILE A 415 -6.45 6.17 6.17
CA ILE A 415 -5.67 5.41 5.20
C ILE A 415 -4.95 4.26 5.87
N TYR A 416 -4.36 4.48 7.06
CA TYR A 416 -3.62 3.43 7.74
C TYR A 416 -4.43 2.12 7.91
N PRO A 417 -5.59 2.10 8.58
CA PRO A 417 -6.39 0.87 8.67
C PRO A 417 -6.88 0.34 7.31
N LEU A 418 -7.21 1.20 6.34
CA LEU A 418 -7.57 0.75 4.98
C LEU A 418 -6.42 -0.05 4.34
N THR A 419 -5.17 0.42 4.49
CA THR A 419 -3.99 -0.28 3.97
C THR A 419 -3.73 -1.60 4.71
N LEU A 420 -3.94 -1.65 6.03
CA LEU A 420 -3.84 -2.90 6.80
C LEU A 420 -4.88 -3.93 6.32
N GLY A 421 -6.10 -3.47 6.09
CA GLY A 421 -7.15 -4.27 5.47
C GLY A 421 -6.72 -4.81 4.12
N ALA A 422 -6.16 -3.96 3.28
CA ALA A 422 -5.68 -4.35 1.96
C ALA A 422 -4.63 -5.47 2.01
N ASN A 423 -3.73 -5.44 2.99
CA ASN A 423 -2.74 -6.50 3.18
C ASN A 423 -3.35 -7.85 3.54
N ILE A 424 -4.39 -7.86 4.37
CA ILE A 424 -5.17 -9.08 4.61
C ILE A 424 -5.82 -9.53 3.30
N GLY A 425 -6.48 -8.62 2.58
CA GLY A 425 -7.20 -8.95 1.35
C GLY A 425 -6.31 -9.60 0.29
N THR A 426 -5.10 -9.08 0.10
CA THR A 426 -4.10 -9.61 -0.85
C THR A 426 -3.71 -11.05 -0.58
N THR A 427 -3.75 -11.53 0.66
CA THR A 427 -3.42 -12.93 0.97
C THR A 427 -4.37 -13.94 0.30
N THR A 428 -5.56 -13.48 -0.10
CA THR A 428 -6.53 -14.29 -0.86
C THR A 428 -5.96 -14.76 -2.21
N THR A 429 -5.09 -13.97 -2.85
CA THR A 429 -4.45 -14.40 -4.11
C THR A 429 -3.55 -15.60 -3.88
N GLY A 430 -2.78 -15.59 -2.78
CA GLY A 430 -1.90 -16.70 -2.39
C GLY A 430 -2.70 -17.96 -2.04
N ILE A 431 -3.84 -17.80 -1.37
CA ILE A 431 -4.77 -18.90 -1.08
C ILE A 431 -5.34 -19.48 -2.39
N LEU A 432 -5.76 -18.63 -3.33
CA LEU A 432 -6.28 -19.07 -4.62
C LEU A 432 -5.20 -19.82 -5.44
N ALA A 433 -3.96 -19.30 -5.45
CA ALA A 433 -2.81 -19.97 -6.05
C ALA A 433 -2.48 -21.31 -5.37
N ALA A 434 -2.65 -21.40 -4.05
CA ALA A 434 -2.46 -22.65 -3.34
C ALA A 434 -3.52 -23.70 -3.73
N LEU A 435 -4.77 -23.27 -3.93
CA LEU A 435 -5.88 -24.14 -4.33
C LEU A 435 -5.78 -24.66 -5.77
N THR A 436 -5.04 -23.98 -6.66
CA THR A 436 -4.77 -24.49 -8.01
C THR A 436 -3.70 -25.59 -8.03
N ALA A 437 -2.93 -25.74 -6.95
CA ALA A 437 -1.89 -26.77 -6.85
C ALA A 437 -2.44 -28.21 -6.94
N ASP A 438 -1.54 -29.17 -7.18
CA ASP A 438 -1.89 -30.60 -7.12
C ASP A 438 -2.20 -31.06 -5.71
N SER A 439 -3.11 -32.03 -5.57
CA SER A 439 -3.54 -32.59 -4.29
C SER A 439 -2.38 -33.12 -3.43
N ARG A 440 -1.24 -33.46 -4.06
CA ARG A 440 -0.01 -33.88 -3.38
C ARG A 440 0.67 -32.73 -2.62
N ASN A 441 0.76 -31.55 -3.25
CA ASN A 441 1.51 -30.40 -2.73
C ASN A 441 0.59 -29.32 -2.14
N LEU A 442 -0.72 -29.52 -2.22
CA LEU A 442 -1.76 -28.64 -1.67
C LEU A 442 -1.54 -28.32 -0.19
N ARG A 443 -1.09 -29.30 0.61
CA ARG A 443 -0.77 -29.07 2.04
C ARG A 443 0.29 -27.97 2.19
N ASN A 444 1.40 -28.10 1.45
CA ASN A 444 2.55 -27.21 1.57
C ASN A 444 2.25 -25.83 0.98
N THR A 445 1.53 -25.77 -0.15
CA THR A 445 1.14 -24.49 -0.77
C THR A 445 0.12 -23.75 0.08
N LEU A 446 -0.84 -24.45 0.69
CA LEU A 446 -1.82 -23.85 1.58
C LEU A 446 -1.18 -23.39 2.89
N GLN A 447 -0.24 -24.17 3.43
CA GLN A 447 0.56 -23.75 4.58
C GLN A 447 1.28 -22.42 4.30
N LEU A 448 1.95 -22.30 3.15
CA LEU A 448 2.61 -21.04 2.77
C LEU A 448 1.62 -19.88 2.60
N ALA A 449 0.46 -20.12 1.98
CA ALA A 449 -0.59 -19.11 1.86
C ALA A 449 -1.11 -18.65 3.23
N PHE A 450 -1.25 -19.57 4.18
CA PHE A 450 -1.57 -19.20 5.57
C PHE A 450 -0.41 -18.51 6.27
N CYS A 451 0.86 -18.85 6.01
CA CYS A 451 1.99 -18.08 6.53
C CYS A 451 1.88 -16.61 6.12
N HIS A 452 1.50 -16.34 4.86
CA HIS A 452 1.26 -14.98 4.38
C HIS A 452 0.13 -14.28 5.15
N LEU A 453 -0.99 -14.97 5.34
CA LEU A 453 -2.14 -14.43 6.08
C LEU A 453 -1.77 -14.13 7.54
N PHE A 454 -1.17 -15.09 8.25
CA PHE A 454 -0.79 -14.96 9.66
C PHE A 454 0.34 -13.94 9.87
N PHE A 455 1.24 -13.78 8.91
CA PHE A 455 2.24 -12.71 8.93
C PHE A 455 1.56 -11.33 9.00
N ASN A 456 0.59 -11.08 8.12
CA ASN A 456 -0.13 -9.80 8.08
C ASN A 456 -1.02 -9.61 9.31
N ILE A 457 -1.74 -10.65 9.75
CA ILE A 457 -2.55 -10.59 10.97
C ILE A 457 -1.67 -10.29 12.19
N SER A 458 -0.53 -10.98 12.33
CA SER A 458 0.39 -10.78 13.45
C SER A 458 0.96 -9.35 13.45
N GLY A 459 1.34 -8.81 12.29
CA GLY A 459 1.75 -7.42 12.17
C GLY A 459 0.66 -6.43 12.61
N ILE A 460 -0.59 -6.66 12.19
CA ILE A 460 -1.73 -5.83 12.60
C ILE A 460 -1.89 -5.88 14.12
N LEU A 461 -1.85 -7.07 14.73
CA LEU A 461 -1.96 -7.23 16.17
C LEU A 461 -0.85 -6.49 16.95
N LEU A 462 0.35 -6.39 16.38
CA LEU A 462 1.46 -5.65 16.99
C LEU A 462 1.26 -4.12 16.91
N PHE A 463 0.83 -3.59 15.76
CA PHE A 463 0.94 -2.15 15.48
C PHE A 463 -0.39 -1.37 15.40
N TYR A 464 -1.54 -2.03 15.51
CA TYR A 464 -2.83 -1.37 15.29
C TYR A 464 -3.80 -1.32 16.48
N PRO A 465 -4.06 -2.41 17.24
CA PRO A 465 -5.05 -2.41 18.33
C PRO A 465 -4.78 -1.36 19.40
N ILE A 466 -3.52 -1.19 19.76
CA ILE A 466 -3.10 -0.33 20.86
C ILE A 466 -2.68 1.05 20.29
N PRO A 467 -3.30 2.17 20.71
CA PRO A 467 -3.03 3.49 20.13
C PRO A 467 -1.55 3.91 20.16
N PHE A 468 -0.82 3.59 21.22
CA PHE A 468 0.61 3.95 21.32
C PHE A 468 1.52 3.13 20.40
N THR A 469 1.07 1.97 19.91
CA THR A 469 1.86 1.13 18.97
C THR A 469 1.66 1.54 17.50
N ARG A 470 0.83 2.56 17.22
CA ARG A 470 0.57 3.09 15.87
C ARG A 470 1.69 4.00 15.33
N PHE A 471 2.93 3.69 15.67
CA PHE A 471 4.09 4.45 15.23
C PHE A 471 4.34 4.46 13.70
N PRO A 472 3.81 3.51 12.86
CA PRO A 472 3.86 3.68 11.41
C PRO A 472 3.27 5.00 10.92
N ILE A 473 2.20 5.51 11.56
CA ILE A 473 1.60 6.80 11.22
C ILE A 473 2.58 7.95 11.49
N THR A 474 3.22 7.95 12.66
CA THR A 474 4.17 8.99 13.07
C THR A 474 5.38 9.03 12.15
N LEU A 475 5.91 7.86 11.78
CA LEU A 475 7.06 7.77 10.90
C LEU A 475 6.71 8.22 9.47
N ALA A 476 5.55 7.83 8.96
CA ALA A 476 5.06 8.29 7.66
C ALA A 476 4.81 9.81 7.62
N ARG A 477 4.27 10.39 8.69
CA ARG A 477 4.12 11.84 8.85
C ARG A 477 5.46 12.56 8.80
N HIS A 478 6.48 12.00 9.46
CA HIS A 478 7.83 12.56 9.43
C HIS A 478 8.43 12.52 8.01
N LEU A 479 8.32 11.39 7.32
CA LEU A 479 8.78 11.25 5.94
C LEU A 479 8.05 12.22 4.99
N GLY A 480 6.73 12.39 5.15
CA GLY A 480 5.96 13.37 4.39
C GLY A 480 6.43 14.82 4.63
N ASN A 481 6.71 15.19 5.88
CA ASN A 481 7.23 16.53 6.19
C ASN A 481 8.61 16.77 5.55
N ILE A 482 9.47 15.75 5.51
CA ILE A 482 10.77 15.83 4.83
C ILE A 482 10.56 16.07 3.32
N THR A 483 9.63 15.34 2.67
CA THR A 483 9.39 15.53 1.22
C THR A 483 8.76 16.86 0.88
N ALA A 484 7.99 17.45 1.79
CA ALA A 484 7.47 18.81 1.64
C ALA A 484 8.60 19.85 1.63
N LYS A 485 9.66 19.63 2.42
CA LYS A 485 10.87 20.48 2.46
C LYS A 485 11.79 20.18 1.26
N TYR A 486 12.17 18.92 1.08
CA TYR A 486 13.11 18.42 0.07
C TYR A 486 12.41 17.47 -0.90
N ARG A 487 11.89 17.97 -2.02
CA ARG A 487 11.07 17.13 -2.93
C ARG A 487 11.83 15.95 -3.53
N TRP A 488 13.11 16.13 -3.87
CA TRP A 488 13.99 15.07 -4.39
C TRP A 488 14.19 13.91 -3.40
N PHE A 489 13.95 14.12 -2.10
CA PHE A 489 14.09 13.09 -1.08
C PHE A 489 13.23 11.87 -1.37
N SER A 490 12.05 12.06 -1.98
CA SER A 490 11.15 10.97 -2.37
C SER A 490 11.76 9.99 -3.39
N ILE A 491 12.53 10.51 -4.36
CA ILE A 491 13.24 9.72 -5.36
C ILE A 491 14.42 9.01 -4.70
N LEU A 492 15.17 9.73 -3.85
CA LEU A 492 16.23 9.12 -3.06
C LEU A 492 15.67 7.97 -2.21
N TYR A 493 14.56 8.20 -1.51
CA TYR A 493 13.89 7.21 -0.69
C TYR A 493 13.51 5.97 -1.50
N LEU A 494 12.90 6.15 -2.66
CA LEU A 494 12.52 5.04 -3.53
C LEU A 494 13.73 4.20 -3.96
N VAL A 495 14.78 4.85 -4.46
CA VAL A 495 16.00 4.17 -4.94
C VAL A 495 16.72 3.49 -3.78
N LEU A 496 16.86 4.19 -2.65
CA LEU A 496 17.56 3.69 -1.49
C LEU A 496 16.83 2.51 -0.85
N MET A 497 15.54 2.69 -0.52
CA MET A 497 14.77 1.72 0.26
C MET A 497 14.42 0.45 -0.51
N PHE A 498 14.17 0.56 -1.81
CA PHE A 498 13.68 -0.57 -2.62
C PHE A 498 14.71 -1.16 -3.58
N PHE A 499 15.83 -0.49 -3.83
CA PHE A 499 16.89 -1.02 -4.69
C PHE A 499 18.22 -1.14 -3.96
N LEU A 500 18.81 -0.03 -3.48
CA LEU A 500 20.17 -0.03 -2.95
C LEU A 500 20.28 -0.80 -1.64
N ILE A 501 19.40 -0.56 -0.65
CA ILE A 501 19.42 -1.28 0.63
C ILE A 501 19.16 -2.77 0.40
N PRO A 502 18.10 -3.20 -0.32
CA PRO A 502 17.87 -4.62 -0.55
C PRO A 502 19.01 -5.30 -1.31
N MET A 503 19.58 -4.64 -2.32
CA MET A 503 20.72 -5.16 -3.07
C MET A 503 21.97 -5.25 -2.19
N PHE A 504 22.26 -4.23 -1.38
CA PHE A 504 23.39 -4.23 -0.45
C PHE A 504 23.26 -5.36 0.57
N VAL A 505 22.10 -5.51 1.20
CA VAL A 505 21.84 -6.59 2.17
C VAL A 505 21.92 -7.96 1.48
N PHE A 506 21.41 -8.08 0.24
CA PHE A 506 21.54 -9.30 -0.56
C PHE A 506 23.01 -9.66 -0.80
N LEU A 507 23.81 -8.73 -1.34
CA LEU A 507 25.24 -8.96 -1.59
C LEU A 507 26.03 -9.26 -0.31
N LEU A 508 25.76 -8.54 0.78
CA LEU A 508 26.39 -8.78 2.07
C LEU A 508 26.05 -10.19 2.60
N SER A 509 24.82 -10.64 2.36
CA SER A 509 24.35 -11.98 2.73
C SER A 509 25.00 -13.09 1.90
N LEU A 510 25.46 -12.79 0.68
CA LEU A 510 26.24 -13.70 -0.16
C LEU A 510 27.72 -13.81 0.28
N ALA A 511 28.25 -12.79 0.95
CA ALA A 511 29.64 -12.76 1.42
C ALA A 511 29.93 -13.72 2.59
N GLY A 512 28.91 -14.43 3.09
CA GLY A 512 29.03 -15.42 4.16
C GLY A 512 28.59 -14.92 5.53
N LYS A 513 28.21 -15.85 6.41
CA LYS A 513 27.57 -15.56 7.70
C LYS A 513 28.43 -14.68 8.61
N VAL A 514 29.75 -14.94 8.67
CA VAL A 514 30.68 -14.18 9.52
C VAL A 514 30.74 -12.71 9.11
N ILE A 515 30.90 -12.44 7.81
CA ILE A 515 30.95 -11.07 7.28
C ILE A 515 29.60 -10.37 7.50
N PHE A 516 28.50 -11.07 7.22
CA PHE A 516 27.15 -10.53 7.40
C PHE A 516 26.90 -10.09 8.85
N PHE A 517 27.14 -10.96 9.84
CA PHE A 517 26.91 -10.62 11.24
C PHE A 517 27.89 -9.58 11.77
N THR A 518 29.13 -9.55 11.28
CA THR A 518 30.14 -8.56 11.70
C THR A 518 29.78 -7.17 11.17
N VAL A 519 29.65 -7.01 9.86
CA VAL A 519 29.34 -5.73 9.23
C VAL A 519 27.93 -5.27 9.59
N GLY A 520 26.95 -6.17 9.49
CA GLY A 520 25.56 -5.89 9.88
C GLY A 520 25.43 -5.56 11.36
N GLY A 521 26.17 -6.24 12.23
CA GLY A 521 26.20 -5.97 13.66
C GLY A 521 26.76 -4.58 13.99
N ILE A 522 27.84 -4.17 13.33
CA ILE A 522 28.41 -2.82 13.49
C ILE A 522 27.41 -1.75 13.05
N ILE A 523 26.78 -1.93 11.88
CA ILE A 523 25.77 -0.99 11.36
C ILE A 523 24.56 -0.92 12.31
N ALA A 524 24.05 -2.07 12.75
CA ALA A 524 22.91 -2.14 13.67
C ALA A 524 23.23 -1.49 15.01
N LEU A 525 24.41 -1.74 15.57
CA LEU A 525 24.86 -1.12 16.82
C LEU A 525 24.94 0.40 16.68
N PHE A 526 25.52 0.90 15.59
CA PHE A 526 25.57 2.33 15.29
C PHE A 526 24.17 2.94 15.21
N LEU A 527 23.24 2.31 14.47
CA LEU A 527 21.85 2.77 14.36
C LEU A 527 21.13 2.77 15.72
N ILE A 528 21.30 1.71 16.53
CA ILE A 528 20.72 1.63 17.87
C ILE A 528 21.25 2.75 18.76
N ILE A 529 22.55 3.05 18.71
CA ILE A 529 23.15 4.15 19.47
C ILE A 529 22.56 5.50 19.02
N VAL A 530 22.48 5.75 17.71
CA VAL A 530 21.88 6.99 17.18
C VAL A 530 20.42 7.13 17.59
N ILE A 531 19.63 6.07 17.48
CA ILE A 531 18.22 6.06 17.90
C ILE A 531 18.11 6.31 19.41
N ALA A 532 18.92 5.63 20.23
CA ALA A 532 18.92 5.80 21.68
C ALA A 532 19.28 7.24 22.06
N ILE A 533 20.31 7.82 21.44
CA ILE A 533 20.69 9.23 21.65
C ILE A 533 19.52 10.14 21.28
N ASN A 534 18.90 9.98 20.10
CA ASN A 534 17.76 10.80 19.66
C ASN A 534 16.56 10.69 20.63
N VAL A 535 16.28 9.48 21.12
CA VAL A 535 15.22 9.26 22.11
C VAL A 535 15.55 9.97 23.42
N ILE A 536 16.79 9.88 23.91
CA ILE A 536 17.22 10.55 25.15
C ILE A 536 17.21 12.07 24.96
N GLN A 537 17.68 12.60 23.83
CA GLN A 537 17.60 14.02 23.48
C GLN A 537 16.15 14.53 23.56
N SER A 538 15.19 13.75 23.06
CA SER A 538 13.77 14.16 23.05
C SER A 538 13.10 14.10 24.44
N LYS A 539 13.48 13.12 25.28
CA LYS A 539 12.79 12.86 26.56
C LYS A 539 13.49 13.49 27.77
N LYS A 540 14.83 13.39 27.82
CA LYS A 540 15.67 13.86 28.95
C LYS A 540 17.06 14.28 28.44
N PRO A 541 17.19 15.45 27.80
CA PRO A 541 18.46 15.92 27.25
C PRO A 541 19.56 16.10 28.31
N SER A 542 19.21 16.32 29.58
CA SER A 542 20.15 16.46 30.69
C SER A 542 20.96 15.20 31.01
N TRP A 543 20.52 14.02 30.53
CA TRP A 543 21.26 12.75 30.72
C TRP A 543 22.41 12.57 29.73
N LEU A 544 22.49 13.41 28.68
CA LEU A 544 23.54 13.36 27.69
C LEU A 544 24.61 14.43 27.97
N PRO A 545 25.89 14.14 27.74
CA PRO A 545 26.95 15.15 27.78
C PRO A 545 26.63 16.26 26.76
N LEU A 546 27.06 17.49 27.03
CA LEU A 546 26.71 18.69 26.23
C LEU A 546 26.87 18.51 24.71
N LYS A 547 27.90 17.77 24.27
CA LYS A 547 28.13 17.48 22.85
C LYS A 547 27.08 16.56 22.22
N LEU A 548 26.45 15.67 22.97
CA LEU A 548 25.43 14.74 22.46
C LEU A 548 24.00 15.23 22.69
N GLN A 549 23.81 16.42 23.28
CA GLN A 549 22.47 16.99 23.46
C GLN A 549 21.86 17.51 22.14
N ASN A 550 22.71 17.87 21.19
CA ASN A 550 22.34 18.25 19.83
C ASN A 550 23.40 17.75 18.86
N TRP A 551 23.04 17.58 17.59
CA TRP A 551 23.96 17.12 16.55
C TRP A 551 24.76 18.25 15.89
N ASN A 552 24.75 19.47 16.45
CA ASN A 552 25.37 20.65 15.84
C ASN A 552 26.90 20.61 15.78
N TRP A 553 27.53 19.70 16.55
CA TRP A 553 28.97 19.47 16.49
C TRP A 553 29.38 18.63 15.27
N LEU A 554 28.45 17.87 14.67
CA LEU A 554 28.72 17.13 13.44
C LEU A 554 28.75 18.10 12.25
N PRO A 555 29.50 17.77 11.19
CA PRO A 555 29.40 18.49 9.93
C PRO A 555 27.95 18.58 9.44
N LEU A 556 27.58 19.72 8.85
CA LEU A 556 26.21 20.00 8.37
C LEU A 556 25.61 18.89 7.50
N TRP A 557 26.41 18.23 6.67
CA TRP A 557 25.95 17.15 5.78
C TRP A 557 25.52 15.86 6.53
N MET A 558 25.94 15.68 7.78
CA MET A 558 25.60 14.51 8.61
C MET A 558 24.31 14.70 9.40
N HIS A 559 23.85 15.94 9.60
CA HIS A 559 22.67 16.24 10.41
C HIS A 559 21.65 17.16 9.73
N SER A 560 21.94 17.66 8.53
CA SER A 560 21.01 18.41 7.68
C SER A 560 21.16 18.00 6.20
N LEU A 561 20.03 17.98 5.49
CA LEU A 561 20.00 17.77 4.03
C LEU A 561 20.22 19.09 3.24
N ASP A 562 20.30 20.24 3.90
CA ASP A 562 20.44 21.56 3.24
C ASP A 562 21.67 21.66 2.30
N PRO A 563 22.87 21.15 2.65
CA PRO A 563 24.02 21.21 1.74
C PRO A 563 23.81 20.38 0.46
N LEU A 564 23.17 19.22 0.61
CA LEU A 564 22.88 18.31 -0.50
C LEU A 564 21.75 18.87 -1.38
N ASP A 565 20.75 19.50 -0.78
CA ASP A 565 19.66 20.19 -1.48
C ASP A 565 20.20 21.28 -2.42
N GLY A 566 21.10 22.13 -1.91
CA GLY A 566 21.75 23.17 -2.72
C GLY A 566 22.58 22.62 -3.88
N LEU A 567 23.19 21.44 -3.73
CA LEU A 567 23.91 20.77 -4.82
C LEU A 567 22.94 20.19 -5.86
N ILE A 568 21.90 19.49 -5.40
CA ILE A 568 20.91 18.82 -6.27
C ILE A 568 20.13 19.85 -7.08
N ILE A 569 19.75 20.99 -6.50
CA ILE A 569 19.07 22.08 -7.22
C ILE A 569 19.98 22.63 -8.32
N LYS A 570 21.26 22.94 -8.01
CA LYS A 570 22.23 23.44 -9.01
C LYS A 570 22.50 22.46 -10.15
N VAL A 571 22.61 21.17 -9.84
CA VAL A 571 22.77 20.12 -10.86
C VAL A 571 21.48 19.97 -11.67
N GLY A 572 20.34 20.05 -10.99
CA GLY A 572 19.02 19.91 -11.55
C GLY A 572 18.59 21.04 -12.49
N GLU A 573 18.98 22.28 -12.22
CA GLU A 573 18.81 23.42 -13.14
C GLU A 573 19.53 23.18 -14.49
N ARG A 574 20.53 22.30 -14.51
CA ARG A 574 21.29 21.91 -15.72
C ARG A 574 20.60 20.80 -16.53
N PHE A 575 19.66 20.07 -15.93
CA PHE A 575 18.94 18.94 -16.54
C PHE A 575 17.42 19.12 -16.42
N SER A 576 16.78 19.58 -17.49
CA SER A 576 15.35 19.96 -17.58
C SER A 576 14.32 18.84 -17.25
N PHE A 577 14.78 17.60 -17.01
CA PHE A 577 13.93 16.42 -16.79
C PHE A 577 13.30 16.35 -15.37
N PHE A 578 13.83 17.10 -14.39
CA PHE A 578 13.40 17.03 -12.99
C PHE A 578 12.74 18.32 -12.46
N SER A 579 12.37 19.26 -13.33
CA SER A 579 11.92 20.62 -12.96
C SER A 579 10.79 20.67 -11.93
N CYS A 580 9.89 19.67 -11.88
CA CYS A 580 8.82 19.60 -10.86
C CYS A 580 9.33 19.21 -9.47
N CYS A 581 10.37 18.38 -9.34
CA CYS A 581 10.93 17.98 -8.04
C CYS A 581 12.04 18.92 -7.54
N LEU A 582 12.46 19.89 -8.34
CA LEU A 582 13.64 20.73 -8.10
C LEU A 582 13.34 22.21 -7.84
N GLN A 583 12.09 22.68 -7.92
CA GLN A 583 11.86 24.11 -7.65
C GLN A 583 12.12 24.41 -6.15
N PRO A 584 12.82 25.51 -5.84
CA PRO A 584 13.13 25.90 -4.47
C PRO A 584 11.85 26.13 -3.65
N ALA A 585 11.95 25.97 -2.32
CA ALA A 585 10.95 26.57 -1.41
C ALA A 585 10.90 28.06 -1.71
N SER A 586 9.69 28.63 -1.82
CA SER A 586 9.60 30.06 -2.05
C SER A 586 10.41 30.75 -0.94
N ARG A 587 11.23 31.74 -1.28
CA ARG A 587 12.07 32.48 -0.31
C ARG A 587 11.23 33.03 0.86
N HIS A 588 9.91 33.16 0.64
CA HIS A 588 8.91 33.58 1.61
C HIS A 588 8.67 32.55 2.72
N ASP A 589 8.62 31.24 2.40
CA ASP A 589 8.31 30.15 3.35
C ASP A 589 9.46 29.90 4.34
N THR A 590 10.71 30.04 3.86
CA THR A 590 11.90 29.89 4.70
C THR A 590 12.09 31.08 5.64
N LEU A 591 11.75 32.29 5.17
CA LEU A 591 11.77 33.51 5.98
C LEU A 591 10.69 33.51 7.06
N THR A 592 9.46 33.05 6.78
CA THR A 592 8.42 32.88 7.81
C THR A 592 8.81 31.84 8.84
N GLY A 593 9.35 30.68 8.43
CA GLY A 593 9.80 29.63 9.35
C GLY A 593 11.01 29.98 10.23
N LEU A 594 11.92 30.83 9.73
CA LEU A 594 13.02 31.38 10.53
C LEU A 594 12.54 32.49 11.47
N ARG A 595 11.62 33.35 11.02
CA ARG A 595 11.06 34.45 11.82
C ARG A 595 10.15 33.95 12.94
N THR A 596 9.43 32.84 12.76
CA THR A 596 8.63 32.18 13.81
C THR A 596 9.48 31.49 14.86
N ASN A 597 10.53 30.77 14.48
CA ASN A 597 11.47 30.17 15.45
C ASN A 597 12.21 31.24 16.26
N GLN A 598 12.68 32.31 15.61
CA GLN A 598 13.44 33.35 16.28
C GLN A 598 12.55 34.21 17.20
N SER A 599 11.30 34.47 16.82
CA SER A 599 10.32 35.14 17.69
C SER A 599 9.89 34.25 18.86
N GLN A 600 9.69 32.95 18.68
CA GLN A 600 9.36 32.02 19.78
C GLN A 600 10.52 31.92 20.78
N ILE A 601 11.77 31.88 20.32
CA ILE A 601 12.96 31.86 21.18
C ILE A 601 13.12 33.18 21.95
N HIS A 602 12.92 34.34 21.29
CA HIS A 602 12.98 35.64 21.97
C HIS A 602 11.85 35.85 22.98
N ILE A 603 10.63 35.36 22.71
CA ILE A 603 9.50 35.42 23.63
C ILE A 603 9.72 34.48 24.83
N LEU A 604 10.22 33.26 24.60
CA LEU A 604 10.55 32.32 25.67
C LEU A 604 11.74 32.80 26.52
N GLU A 605 12.74 33.46 25.94
CA GLU A 605 13.85 34.08 26.69
C GLU A 605 13.41 35.33 27.46
N ALA A 606 12.53 36.16 26.89
CA ALA A 606 11.98 37.32 27.56
C ALA A 606 11.10 36.92 28.75
N ALA A 607 10.23 35.92 28.58
CA ALA A 607 9.38 35.35 29.63
C ALA A 607 10.17 34.62 30.74
N ARG A 608 11.38 34.13 30.41
CA ARG A 608 12.25 33.43 31.37
C ARG A 608 13.18 34.37 32.13
N ARG A 609 13.58 35.51 31.55
CA ARG A 609 14.51 36.48 32.18
C ARG A 609 13.84 37.53 33.03
N TYR A 610 12.59 37.90 32.72
CA TYR A 610 11.83 38.85 33.51
C TYR A 610 10.50 38.18 33.82
N SER A 611 10.17 38.03 35.10
CA SER A 611 8.81 37.73 35.56
C SER A 611 7.90 38.92 35.20
N ALA A 612 7.67 39.13 33.90
CA ALA A 612 7.19 40.38 33.35
C ALA A 612 5.65 40.38 33.32
N THR A 613 5.08 41.43 33.88
CA THR A 613 3.66 41.78 33.80
C THR A 613 3.26 42.13 32.35
N GLU A 614 1.98 41.89 32.00
CA GLU A 614 1.39 42.01 30.65
C GLU A 614 1.78 43.28 29.86
N THR A 615 2.05 44.38 30.54
CA THR A 615 2.41 45.68 29.96
C THR A 615 3.73 45.66 29.19
N HIS A 616 4.70 44.82 29.57
CA HIS A 616 5.98 44.73 28.87
C HIS A 616 5.92 43.93 27.56
N LEU A 617 4.95 43.03 27.40
CA LEU A 617 4.76 42.29 26.14
C LEU A 617 4.08 43.16 25.06
N MET A 618 3.23 44.11 25.44
CA MET A 618 2.51 44.99 24.50
C MET A 618 3.45 45.93 23.74
N ILE A 619 4.45 46.52 24.42
CA ILE A 619 5.41 47.45 23.79
C ILE A 619 6.32 46.73 22.78
N ALA A 620 6.57 45.44 22.96
CA ALA A 620 7.33 44.63 22.00
C ALA A 620 6.50 44.29 20.75
N TYR A 621 5.17 44.20 20.88
CA TYR A 621 4.26 43.87 19.78
C TYR A 621 4.05 45.06 18.84
N ASP A 622 3.92 46.29 19.37
CA ASP A 622 3.72 47.50 18.57
C ASP A 622 4.92 47.84 17.66
N ASN A 623 6.15 47.56 18.13
CA ASN A 623 7.35 47.80 17.33
C ASN A 623 7.48 46.84 16.13
N VAL A 624 6.85 45.66 16.18
CA VAL A 624 6.85 44.70 15.05
C VAL A 624 5.78 45.05 14.02
N ALA A 625 4.63 45.57 14.45
CA ALA A 625 3.56 46.01 13.55
C ALA A 625 3.96 47.23 12.71
N PHE A 626 4.73 48.16 13.27
CA PHE A 626 5.20 49.36 12.56
C PHE A 626 6.13 49.06 11.37
N LEU A 627 6.86 47.93 11.41
CA LEU A 627 7.72 47.47 10.31
C LEU A 627 6.95 46.79 9.17
N GLN A 628 5.68 46.42 9.38
CA GLN A 628 4.87 45.68 8.41
C GLN A 628 4.15 46.61 7.41
N CYS A 629 3.95 47.89 7.76
CA CYS A 629 3.24 48.86 6.91
C CYS A 629 4.12 49.61 5.90
N ASN A 630 5.46 49.59 6.02
CA ASN A 630 6.36 50.34 5.12
C ASN A 630 7.01 49.49 4.00
N GLY A 631 6.56 48.25 3.80
CA GLY A 631 7.14 47.33 2.81
C GLY A 631 6.51 47.32 1.41
N THR A 632 5.51 48.17 1.14
CA THR A 632 4.87 48.27 -0.18
C THR A 632 5.20 49.60 -0.85
N ASN A 633 6.15 49.58 -1.79
CA ASN A 633 6.37 50.55 -2.87
C ASN A 633 7.45 49.90 -3.76
N SER A 634 7.46 49.94 -5.09
CA SER A 634 6.84 50.79 -6.10
C SER A 634 7.30 50.22 -7.46
N SER A 635 6.45 50.16 -8.48
CA SER A 635 6.86 49.81 -9.85
C SER A 635 7.69 50.95 -10.48
N PRO A 636 8.67 50.67 -11.37
CA PRO A 636 9.38 51.72 -12.07
C PRO A 636 8.62 52.09 -13.35
N HIS A 637 8.10 53.31 -13.40
CA HIS A 637 7.60 53.93 -14.63
C HIS A 637 8.77 54.31 -15.56
N LYS A 638 8.65 53.93 -16.83
CA LYS A 638 9.53 54.35 -17.93
C LYS A 638 9.44 55.86 -18.15
N SER A 639 10.58 56.52 -18.26
CA SER A 639 10.73 57.87 -18.78
C SER A 639 10.79 57.85 -20.31
N GLU A 640 9.82 58.46 -20.97
CA GLU A 640 9.97 58.97 -22.35
C GLU A 640 9.81 60.48 -22.32
N SER A 641 10.80 61.14 -22.91
CA SER A 641 10.93 62.57 -23.17
C SER A 641 9.93 63.03 -24.23
N THR A 642 9.32 64.22 -24.08
CA THR A 642 9.59 65.39 -24.96
C THR A 642 8.87 66.64 -24.48
N HIS A 643 9.55 67.76 -24.72
CA HIS A 643 9.12 69.14 -24.59
C HIS A 643 7.95 69.52 -25.52
N LEU A 644 7.21 70.54 -25.06
CA LEU A 644 6.20 71.39 -25.73
C LEU A 644 4.80 70.78 -25.93
#